data_AF-A0A3D1YCU0-F1
#
_entry.id   AF-A0A3D1YCU0-F1
#
_cell.length_a   1.000
_cell.length_b   1.000
_cell.length_c   1.000
_cell.angle_alpha   90.00
_cell.angle_beta   90.00
_cell.angle_gamma   90.00
#
_symmetry.space_group_name_H-M   'P 1'
#
loop_
_entity.id
_entity.type
_entity.pdbx_description
1 polymer ?
#
loop_
_entity_poly.entity_id
_entity_poly.type
_entity_poly.pdbx_seq_one_letter_code
_entity_poly.pdbx_strand_id
1 'polypeptide(L)'
;MNYDESVFKEKANRRARKIWLIFAILLSANYGSDVANGIHAVPYYLTFLVLCWFPILIGEITLRVKGYDTELYRYILAIGYGIFYTYVICTTSSPIAFTYILPVTSLLVLYKNRKFMVTCGIVNSLIIIGSAAYRISLGFNSATNMKDYQLELSCIILCYICYVMSIKHLNESDGAMTDSIRADLHRVVTTVEKVKEACNSIMDGVTVVQELASENTHGASIVVRSLHKLQDNNHNLQNTTTSSNEMTSDIHSQVNQVAELIKQMVALTATCEDHARISSTDLDSLITTTNTMADLSGDIEKTLQDFKNNFAMVKKETGTIEQITNQTNLLALNASIEAARAGEAGKGFAVVADQIRSLSTETKSSSGQIWQALQHLEETSDKMTSAIEETLELIHLTLEKVTAAGSNITQIASDTTQLGDHIQVIDTAMKEVESSNVHLVENLEEVSHIVDDMTGSITDSNEINNRMLSKYDESANNINDIENVIEALMCELGIGGFMGTEDVQPGMKLSINLNEHYYDGEILSRDDNLLHITLPEPPALTKTTDCKLNVTVGNVIYSWEHTKLDPSDTKNKFTVLVESRPKIVNRRKYPRVDVSNSCTITVPNDNLVIHGNLENLSANGFAFLTSSEYFTDHKGVAVSVEINDFALPKHNHLEGHVIRCSNDDGVYIVGCQMPADDFFIREYVKERLKEMKETENA
;
A
#
# COMPACT_ATOMS: atom_id res chain seq x y z
N MET A 1 30.28 21.97 -43.02
CA MET A 1 31.52 22.58 -43.57
C MET A 1 31.39 22.58 -45.09
N ASN A 2 31.09 23.73 -45.68
CA ASN A 2 30.85 23.82 -47.13
C ASN A 2 32.20 23.90 -47.86
N TYR A 3 32.43 22.95 -48.77
CA TYR A 3 33.61 22.92 -49.62
C TYR A 3 33.59 24.13 -50.58
N ASP A 4 34.51 25.06 -50.40
CA ASP A 4 34.64 26.23 -51.27
C ASP A 4 35.71 26.00 -52.33
N GLU A 5 35.26 25.65 -53.54
CA GLU A 5 36.09 25.37 -54.71
C GLU A 5 36.94 26.58 -55.14
N SER A 6 36.47 27.80 -54.84
CA SER A 6 37.13 29.05 -55.24
C SER A 6 38.50 29.23 -54.56
N VAL A 7 38.59 28.86 -53.27
CA VAL A 7 39.82 28.98 -52.47
C VAL A 7 40.94 28.08 -53.01
N PHE A 8 40.60 26.89 -53.51
CA PHE A 8 41.57 25.99 -54.12
C PHE A 8 42.04 26.49 -55.48
N LYS A 9 41.13 27.01 -56.32
CA LYS A 9 41.47 27.62 -57.61
C LYS A 9 42.41 28.81 -57.44
N GLU A 10 42.13 29.67 -56.46
CA GLU A 10 42.99 30.80 -56.12
C GLU A 10 44.40 30.36 -55.70
N LYS A 11 44.51 29.38 -54.78
CA LYS A 11 45.80 28.85 -54.34
C LYS A 11 46.60 28.23 -55.50
N ALA A 12 45.93 27.51 -56.40
CA ALA A 12 46.56 26.92 -57.58
C ALA A 12 47.12 27.99 -58.53
N ASN A 13 46.32 29.00 -58.87
CA ASN A 13 46.73 30.11 -59.73
C ASN A 13 47.90 30.92 -59.14
N ARG A 14 47.85 31.24 -57.84
CA ARG A 14 48.96 31.96 -57.16
C ARG A 14 50.27 31.17 -57.18
N ARG A 15 50.21 29.85 -57.00
CA ARG A 15 51.40 28.97 -57.05
C ARG A 15 51.94 28.83 -58.47
N ALA A 16 51.07 28.58 -59.45
CA ALA A 16 51.44 28.46 -60.85
C ALA A 16 52.14 29.74 -61.35
N ARG A 17 51.63 30.92 -60.97
CA ARG A 17 52.28 32.20 -61.29
C ARG A 17 53.70 32.30 -60.75
N LYS A 18 53.89 32.05 -59.46
CA LYS A 18 55.21 32.19 -58.82
C LYS A 18 56.26 31.29 -59.47
N ILE A 19 55.89 30.04 -59.71
CA ILE A 19 56.79 29.04 -60.29
C ILE A 19 57.09 29.39 -61.75
N TRP A 20 56.08 29.81 -62.52
CA TRP A 20 56.28 30.20 -63.91
C TRP A 20 57.19 31.43 -64.06
N LEU A 21 57.05 32.42 -63.17
CA LEU A 21 57.93 33.59 -63.11
C LEU A 21 59.38 33.19 -62.81
N ILE A 22 59.61 32.33 -61.83
CA ILE A 22 60.96 31.81 -61.50
C ILE A 22 61.54 31.08 -62.72
N PHE A 23 60.73 30.24 -63.37
CA PHE A 23 61.14 29.48 -64.53
C PHE A 23 61.55 30.37 -65.72
N ALA A 24 60.78 31.43 -66.01
CA ALA A 24 61.13 32.37 -67.07
C ALA A 24 62.40 33.18 -66.78
N ILE A 25 62.65 33.55 -65.51
CA ILE A 25 63.91 34.21 -65.11
C ILE A 25 65.10 33.29 -65.36
N LEU A 26 65.01 32.02 -64.94
CA LEU A 26 66.07 31.03 -65.11
C LEU A 26 66.38 30.78 -66.60
N LEU A 27 65.34 30.60 -67.42
CA LEU A 27 65.52 30.42 -68.86
C LEU A 27 66.10 31.65 -69.56
N SER A 28 65.66 32.84 -69.16
CA SER A 28 66.20 34.10 -69.69
C SER A 28 67.69 34.24 -69.35
N ALA A 29 68.08 33.93 -68.11
CA ALA A 29 69.48 33.98 -67.68
C ALA A 29 70.35 32.97 -68.44
N ASN A 30 69.86 31.73 -68.64
CA ASN A 30 70.60 30.69 -69.34
C ASN A 30 70.85 31.06 -70.81
N TYR A 31 69.79 31.38 -71.56
CA TYR A 31 69.93 31.76 -72.98
C TYR A 31 70.65 33.10 -73.16
N GLY A 32 70.59 33.99 -72.16
CA GLY A 32 71.39 35.22 -72.14
C GLY A 32 72.88 34.94 -72.01
N SER A 33 73.26 33.97 -71.16
CA SER A 33 74.63 33.49 -71.07
C SER A 33 75.10 32.84 -72.38
N ASP A 34 74.23 32.10 -73.07
CA ASP A 34 74.56 31.46 -74.34
C ASP A 34 74.87 32.50 -75.44
N VAL A 35 74.15 33.62 -75.47
CA VAL A 35 74.46 34.75 -76.36
C VAL A 35 75.79 35.42 -76.00
N ALA A 36 76.05 35.64 -74.71
CA ALA A 36 77.30 36.24 -74.24
C ALA A 36 78.52 35.37 -74.59
N ASN A 37 78.34 34.05 -74.62
CA ASN A 37 79.35 33.06 -75.01
C ASN A 37 79.42 32.82 -76.53
N GLY A 38 78.62 33.52 -77.34
CA GLY A 38 78.61 33.43 -78.80
C GLY A 38 77.91 32.20 -79.39
N ILE A 39 77.16 31.44 -78.58
CA ILE A 39 76.44 30.23 -79.00
C ILE A 39 75.18 30.59 -79.81
N HIS A 40 74.55 31.73 -79.50
CA HIS A 40 73.33 32.20 -80.16
C HIS A 40 73.42 33.65 -80.61
N ALA A 41 72.76 33.98 -81.72
CA ALA A 41 72.72 35.35 -82.25
C ALA A 41 71.79 36.26 -81.42
N VAL A 42 72.12 37.54 -81.30
CA VAL A 42 71.30 38.53 -80.56
C VAL A 42 69.82 38.56 -81.01
N PRO A 43 69.48 38.48 -82.32
CA PRO A 43 68.07 38.45 -82.75
C PRO A 43 67.28 37.23 -82.26
N TYR A 44 67.95 36.09 -82.09
CA TYR A 44 67.35 34.84 -81.59
C TYR A 44 66.95 34.96 -80.11
N TYR A 45 67.77 35.64 -79.32
CA TYR A 45 67.51 35.85 -77.90
C TYR A 45 66.42 36.89 -77.65
N LEU A 46 66.35 37.95 -78.46
CA LEU A 46 65.26 38.93 -78.36
C LEU A 46 63.90 38.31 -78.66
N THR A 47 63.81 37.47 -79.70
CA THR A 47 62.57 36.73 -80.04
C THR A 47 62.22 35.70 -78.96
N PHE A 48 63.21 35.01 -78.40
CA PHE A 48 63.03 34.11 -77.24
C PHE A 48 62.47 34.84 -76.01
N LEU A 49 63.04 36.01 -75.65
CA LEU A 49 62.58 36.79 -74.50
C LEU A 49 61.14 37.25 -74.67
N VAL A 50 60.77 37.74 -75.86
CA VAL A 50 59.38 38.16 -76.13
C VAL A 50 58.42 36.99 -75.96
N LEU A 51 58.70 35.83 -76.57
CA LEU A 51 57.83 34.66 -76.48
C LEU A 51 57.75 34.07 -75.06
N CYS A 52 58.84 34.12 -74.29
CA CYS A 52 58.89 33.61 -72.91
C CYS A 52 58.10 34.51 -71.95
N TRP A 53 58.24 35.84 -72.06
CA TRP A 53 57.66 36.79 -71.12
C TRP A 53 56.23 37.23 -71.48
N PHE A 54 55.85 37.21 -72.76
CA PHE A 54 54.52 37.66 -73.21
C PHE A 54 53.34 36.90 -72.56
N PRO A 55 53.36 35.56 -72.47
CA PRO A 55 52.33 34.81 -71.75
C PRO A 55 52.21 35.15 -70.26
N ILE A 56 53.33 35.48 -69.59
CA ILE A 56 53.36 35.86 -68.17
C ILE A 56 52.68 37.21 -67.97
N LEU A 57 52.98 38.19 -68.83
CA LEU A 57 52.38 39.52 -68.78
C LEU A 57 50.85 39.44 -69.00
N ILE A 58 50.40 38.68 -70.00
CA ILE A 58 48.97 38.45 -70.25
C ILE A 58 48.31 37.73 -69.06
N GLY A 59 48.99 36.74 -68.49
CA GLY A 59 48.51 36.02 -67.32
C GLY A 59 48.33 36.91 -66.09
N GLU A 60 49.29 37.79 -65.82
CA GLU A 60 49.24 38.74 -64.68
C GLU A 60 48.11 39.76 -64.85
N ILE A 61 47.90 40.28 -66.07
CA ILE A 61 46.78 41.18 -66.38
C ILE A 61 45.45 40.44 -66.13
N THR A 62 45.33 39.20 -66.59
CA THR A 62 44.10 38.42 -66.46
C THR A 62 43.75 38.13 -64.99
N LEU A 63 44.74 37.77 -64.17
CA LEU A 63 44.54 37.54 -62.73
C LEU A 63 44.11 38.82 -61.99
N ARG A 64 44.61 39.99 -62.40
CA ARG A 64 44.23 41.27 -61.78
C ARG A 64 42.84 41.75 -62.18
N VAL A 65 42.41 41.46 -63.41
CA VAL A 65 41.12 41.92 -63.94
C VAL A 65 39.96 40.99 -63.56
N LYS A 66 40.16 39.67 -63.64
CA LYS A 66 39.09 38.68 -63.44
C LYS A 66 39.11 37.98 -62.07
N GLY A 67 40.07 38.29 -61.22
CA GLY A 67 40.25 37.63 -59.92
C GLY A 67 41.20 36.44 -59.97
N TYR A 68 41.72 36.06 -58.79
CA TYR A 68 42.74 35.03 -58.66
C TYR A 68 42.21 33.59 -58.79
N ASP A 69 40.90 33.38 -58.74
CA ASP A 69 40.21 32.10 -58.91
C ASP A 69 39.85 31.78 -60.37
N THR A 70 40.16 32.69 -61.31
CA THR A 70 39.80 32.55 -62.72
C THR A 70 40.34 31.28 -63.39
N GLU A 71 39.49 30.58 -64.14
CA GLU A 71 39.91 29.40 -64.90
C GLU A 71 40.72 29.73 -66.16
N LEU A 72 40.67 30.97 -66.64
CA LEU A 72 41.35 31.39 -67.87
C LEU A 72 42.88 31.30 -67.75
N TYR A 73 43.41 31.44 -66.54
CA TYR A 73 44.86 31.45 -66.30
C TYR A 73 45.54 30.14 -66.72
N ARG A 74 44.89 28.98 -66.52
CA ARG A 74 45.44 27.68 -66.94
C ARG A 74 45.60 27.57 -68.46
N TYR A 75 44.68 28.16 -69.23
CA TYR A 75 44.74 28.18 -70.69
C TYR A 75 45.81 29.14 -71.20
N ILE A 76 45.95 30.31 -70.58
CA ILE A 76 47.02 31.27 -70.90
C ILE A 76 48.38 30.62 -70.68
N LEU A 77 48.53 29.87 -69.58
CA LEU A 77 49.75 29.15 -69.24
C LEU A 77 50.02 28.04 -70.27
N ALA A 78 49.04 27.19 -70.58
CA ALA A 78 49.24 26.09 -71.53
C ALA A 78 49.48 26.55 -72.97
N ILE A 79 48.65 27.47 -73.49
CA ILE A 79 48.73 27.94 -74.89
C ILE A 79 49.94 28.85 -75.08
N GLY A 80 50.11 29.83 -74.18
CA GLY A 80 51.22 30.77 -74.26
C GLY A 80 52.56 30.07 -74.13
N TYR A 81 52.67 29.10 -73.21
CA TYR A 81 53.86 28.28 -73.12
C TYR A 81 54.02 27.33 -74.31
N GLY A 82 52.94 26.75 -74.84
CA GLY A 82 52.98 25.89 -76.03
C GLY A 82 53.57 26.60 -77.26
N ILE A 83 53.25 27.88 -77.46
CA ILE A 83 53.83 28.71 -78.53
C ILE A 83 55.34 28.91 -78.30
N PHE A 84 55.73 29.30 -77.08
CA PHE A 84 57.13 29.44 -76.69
C PHE A 84 57.91 28.13 -76.86
N TYR A 85 57.35 27.01 -76.40
CA TYR A 85 57.93 25.69 -76.49
C TYR A 85 58.12 25.24 -77.94
N THR A 86 57.13 25.48 -78.80
CA THR A 86 57.21 25.21 -80.26
C THR A 86 58.37 25.97 -80.90
N TYR A 87 58.55 27.24 -80.53
CA TYR A 87 59.69 28.03 -81.01
C TYR A 87 61.01 27.39 -80.58
N VAL A 88 61.19 27.15 -79.27
CA VAL A 88 62.45 26.60 -78.72
C VAL A 88 62.81 25.25 -79.32
N ILE A 89 61.84 24.34 -79.46
CA ILE A 89 62.09 23.00 -80.00
C ILE A 89 62.33 23.01 -81.51
N CYS A 90 61.83 24.00 -82.27
CA CYS A 90 62.12 24.10 -83.70
C CYS A 90 63.50 24.72 -83.98
N THR A 91 64.03 25.54 -83.08
CA THR A 91 65.22 26.37 -83.34
C THR A 91 66.49 25.91 -82.63
N THR A 92 66.39 25.24 -81.48
CA THR A 92 67.58 24.82 -80.72
C THR A 92 68.20 23.55 -81.28
N SER A 93 69.52 23.36 -81.18
CA SER A 93 70.18 22.10 -81.55
C SER A 93 70.24 21.08 -80.39
N SER A 94 69.84 21.47 -79.18
CA SER A 94 69.97 20.63 -77.98
C SER A 94 68.92 19.50 -77.94
N PRO A 95 69.34 18.23 -77.78
CA PRO A 95 68.43 17.08 -77.64
C PRO A 95 67.70 17.03 -76.28
N ILE A 96 68.03 17.93 -75.35
CA ILE A 96 67.41 17.99 -74.01
C ILE A 96 66.28 19.03 -73.98
N ALA A 97 66.10 19.82 -75.04
CA ALA A 97 65.13 20.92 -75.07
C ALA A 97 63.68 20.51 -74.83
N PHE A 98 63.31 19.27 -75.17
CA PHE A 98 61.97 18.76 -74.91
C PHE A 98 61.61 18.79 -73.41
N THR A 99 62.59 18.67 -72.51
CA THR A 99 62.40 18.65 -71.05
C THR A 99 61.82 19.94 -70.49
N TYR A 100 61.92 21.05 -71.22
CA TYR A 100 61.33 22.32 -70.81
C TYR A 100 59.81 22.26 -70.68
N ILE A 101 59.11 21.28 -71.26
CA ILE A 101 57.67 21.13 -71.05
C ILE A 101 57.32 20.64 -69.62
N LEU A 102 58.22 19.90 -68.98
CA LEU A 102 57.95 19.17 -67.73
C LEU A 102 57.59 20.06 -66.52
N PRO A 103 58.24 21.22 -66.28
CA PRO A 103 57.86 22.11 -65.20
C PRO A 103 56.44 22.67 -65.38
N VAL A 104 56.09 23.02 -66.61
CA VAL A 104 54.76 23.56 -66.93
C VAL A 104 53.69 22.49 -66.83
N THR A 105 53.93 21.28 -67.31
CA THR A 105 52.99 20.17 -67.13
C THR A 105 52.77 19.83 -65.67
N SER A 106 53.83 19.89 -64.85
CA SER A 106 53.73 19.71 -63.40
C SER A 106 52.86 20.79 -62.74
N LEU A 107 52.88 22.03 -63.23
CA LEU A 107 51.97 23.08 -62.78
C LEU A 107 50.52 22.81 -63.16
N LEU A 108 50.29 22.28 -64.36
CA LEU A 108 48.94 21.97 -64.83
C LEU A 108 48.26 20.86 -64.01
N VAL A 109 49.02 20.00 -63.33
CA VAL A 109 48.49 18.98 -62.40
C VAL A 109 47.73 19.61 -61.24
N LEU A 110 48.11 20.81 -60.79
CA LEU A 110 47.47 21.52 -59.66
C LEU A 110 46.00 21.84 -59.92
N TYR A 111 45.58 21.93 -61.19
CA TYR A 111 44.20 22.19 -61.57
C TYR A 111 43.31 20.95 -61.56
N LYS A 112 43.89 19.76 -61.31
CA LYS A 112 43.19 18.46 -61.19
C LYS A 112 42.23 18.13 -62.36
N ASN A 113 42.43 18.73 -63.53
CA ASN A 113 41.54 18.57 -64.69
C ASN A 113 42.11 17.53 -65.66
N ARG A 114 41.59 16.30 -65.56
CA ARG A 114 42.01 15.16 -66.38
C ARG A 114 41.86 15.41 -67.89
N LYS A 115 40.70 15.91 -68.33
CA LYS A 115 40.42 16.15 -69.76
C LYS A 115 41.40 17.17 -70.33
N PHE A 116 41.61 18.27 -69.60
CA PHE A 116 42.54 19.32 -69.99
C PHE A 116 44.00 18.81 -70.11
N MET A 117 44.45 17.99 -69.15
CA MET A 117 45.79 17.40 -69.19
C MET A 117 46.00 16.47 -70.39
N VAL A 118 45.00 15.64 -70.72
CA VAL A 118 45.03 14.78 -71.92
C VAL A 118 45.12 15.62 -73.18
N THR A 119 44.32 16.68 -73.31
CA THR A 119 44.39 17.60 -74.45
C THR A 119 45.77 18.23 -74.60
N CYS A 120 46.37 18.69 -73.50
CA CYS A 120 47.73 19.25 -73.52
C CYS A 120 48.77 18.21 -73.98
N GLY A 121 48.63 16.95 -73.55
CA GLY A 121 49.51 15.85 -73.97
C GLY A 121 49.44 15.57 -75.46
N ILE A 122 48.22 15.56 -76.03
CA ILE A 122 48.02 15.38 -77.48
C ILE A 122 48.67 16.55 -78.25
N VAL A 123 48.38 17.80 -77.85
CA VAL A 123 48.93 18.98 -78.53
C VAL A 123 50.46 19.02 -78.46
N ASN A 124 51.07 18.74 -77.31
CA ASN A 124 52.52 18.76 -77.18
C ASN A 124 53.21 17.60 -77.92
N SER A 125 52.56 16.43 -78.01
CA SER A 125 53.04 15.34 -78.84
C SER A 125 53.04 15.73 -80.33
N LEU A 126 51.99 16.43 -80.78
CA LEU A 126 51.91 16.97 -82.15
C LEU A 126 52.98 18.06 -82.40
N ILE A 127 53.28 18.91 -81.41
CA ILE A 127 54.36 19.91 -81.51
C ILE A 127 55.72 19.22 -81.70
N ILE A 128 56.01 18.15 -80.95
CA ILE A 128 57.26 17.38 -81.10
C ILE A 128 57.32 16.72 -82.49
N ILE A 129 56.24 16.08 -82.94
CA ILE A 129 56.18 15.45 -84.27
C ILE A 129 56.39 16.51 -85.37
N GLY A 130 55.74 17.67 -85.25
CA GLY A 130 55.88 18.77 -86.20
C GLY A 130 57.29 19.36 -86.23
N SER A 131 57.92 19.50 -85.07
CA SER A 131 59.32 19.94 -84.95
C SER A 131 60.29 18.94 -85.57
N ALA A 132 60.11 17.65 -85.31
CA ALA A 132 60.91 16.59 -85.93
C ALA A 132 60.80 16.63 -87.46
N ALA A 133 59.58 16.78 -88.00
CA ALA A 133 59.35 16.93 -89.44
C ALA A 133 60.03 18.17 -90.02
N TYR A 134 59.97 19.32 -89.32
CA TYR A 134 60.64 20.55 -89.72
C TYR A 134 62.17 20.40 -89.76
N ARG A 135 62.77 19.77 -88.74
CA ARG A 135 64.21 19.52 -88.68
C ARG A 135 64.69 18.53 -89.74
N ILE A 136 63.90 17.50 -90.05
CA ILE A 136 64.17 16.59 -91.18
C ILE A 136 64.21 17.37 -92.50
N SER A 137 63.28 18.32 -92.70
CA SER A 137 63.26 19.18 -93.90
C SER A 137 64.47 20.11 -94.03
N LEU A 138 65.11 20.46 -92.92
CA LEU A 138 66.34 21.27 -92.89
C LEU A 138 67.63 20.44 -93.09
N GLY A 139 67.51 19.13 -93.34
CA GLY A 139 68.63 18.23 -93.63
C GLY A 139 69.18 17.45 -92.43
N PHE A 140 68.57 17.56 -91.24
CA PHE A 140 69.01 16.88 -90.02
C PHE A 140 68.52 15.42 -89.94
N ASN A 141 68.86 14.57 -90.90
CA ASN A 141 68.36 13.18 -90.99
C ASN A 141 69.41 12.09 -90.64
N SER A 142 70.29 12.34 -89.67
CA SER A 142 71.23 11.31 -89.18
C SER A 142 70.51 10.22 -88.37
N ALA A 143 71.06 9.00 -88.34
CA ALA A 143 70.56 7.91 -87.50
C ALA A 143 70.47 8.29 -86.00
N THR A 144 71.39 9.16 -85.53
CA THR A 144 71.35 9.72 -84.17
C THR A 144 70.12 10.61 -83.95
N ASN A 145 69.82 11.51 -84.89
CA ASN A 145 68.69 12.44 -84.77
C ASN A 145 67.34 11.71 -84.76
N MET A 146 67.21 10.64 -85.55
CA MET A 146 65.99 9.83 -85.58
C MET A 146 65.75 9.13 -84.23
N LYS A 147 66.82 8.67 -83.58
CA LYS A 147 66.76 8.08 -82.24
C LYS A 147 66.37 9.12 -81.18
N ASP A 148 66.89 10.34 -81.30
CA ASP A 148 66.53 11.45 -80.40
C ASP A 148 65.04 11.81 -80.54
N TYR A 149 64.50 11.97 -81.75
CA TYR A 149 63.06 12.25 -81.95
C TYR A 149 62.15 11.15 -81.39
N GLN A 150 62.53 9.88 -81.54
CA GLN A 150 61.79 8.76 -80.99
C GLN A 150 61.80 8.79 -79.45
N LEU A 151 62.94 9.13 -78.84
CA LEU A 151 63.10 9.22 -77.39
C LEU A 151 62.31 10.41 -76.82
N GLU A 152 62.36 11.58 -77.47
CA GLU A 152 61.59 12.77 -77.10
C GLU A 152 60.08 12.49 -77.06
N LEU A 153 59.54 11.89 -78.13
CA LEU A 153 58.12 11.57 -78.22
C LEU A 153 57.71 10.52 -77.17
N SER A 154 58.52 9.47 -77.00
CA SER A 154 58.23 8.39 -76.04
C SER A 154 58.26 8.89 -74.60
N CYS A 155 59.23 9.73 -74.24
CA CYS A 155 59.34 10.33 -72.92
C CYS A 155 58.16 11.27 -72.61
N ILE A 156 57.73 12.10 -73.56
CA ILE A 156 56.58 12.99 -73.35
C ILE A 156 55.29 12.20 -73.16
N ILE A 157 55.04 11.20 -74.00
CA ILE A 157 53.84 10.37 -73.90
C ILE A 157 53.79 9.68 -72.54
N LEU A 158 54.92 9.10 -72.10
CA LEU A 158 55.02 8.46 -70.79
C LEU A 158 54.78 9.46 -69.64
N CYS A 159 55.39 10.64 -69.69
CA CYS A 159 55.18 11.68 -68.68
C CYS A 159 53.71 12.10 -68.59
N TYR A 160 53.02 12.28 -69.71
CA TYR A 160 51.61 12.64 -69.72
C TYR A 160 50.70 11.52 -69.21
N ILE A 161 51.00 10.25 -69.51
CA ILE A 161 50.30 9.10 -68.92
C ILE A 161 50.44 9.15 -67.40
N CYS A 162 51.67 9.34 -66.89
CA CYS A 162 51.93 9.46 -65.46
C CYS A 162 51.13 10.61 -64.82
N TYR A 163 51.16 11.81 -65.42
CA TYR A 163 50.40 12.95 -64.90
C TYR A 163 48.88 12.73 -64.89
N VAL A 164 48.34 12.11 -65.93
CA VAL A 164 46.91 11.77 -66.01
C VAL A 164 46.53 10.74 -64.94
N MET A 165 47.37 9.73 -64.70
CA MET A 165 47.16 8.77 -63.61
C MET A 165 47.26 9.42 -62.23
N SER A 166 48.22 10.32 -62.01
CA SER A 166 48.35 11.08 -60.76
C SER A 166 47.11 11.93 -60.48
N ILE A 167 46.57 12.62 -61.48
CA ILE A 167 45.33 13.40 -61.33
C ILE A 167 44.14 12.48 -60.99
N LYS A 168 44.02 11.32 -61.65
CA LYS A 168 42.95 10.36 -61.37
C LYS A 168 42.98 9.90 -59.91
N HIS A 169 44.15 9.44 -59.43
CA HIS A 169 44.31 9.00 -58.04
C HIS A 169 44.03 10.12 -57.03
N LEU A 170 44.48 11.34 -57.33
CA LEU A 170 44.27 12.49 -56.44
C LEU A 170 42.78 12.86 -56.31
N ASN A 171 42.00 12.76 -57.39
CA ASN A 171 40.56 13.01 -57.36
C ASN A 171 39.79 11.88 -56.63
N GLU A 172 40.19 10.63 -56.82
CA GLU A 172 39.59 9.48 -56.12
C GLU A 172 39.86 9.54 -54.60
N SER A 173 41.08 9.92 -54.20
CA SER A 173 41.45 10.05 -52.78
C SER A 173 40.71 11.17 -52.04
N ASP A 174 40.56 12.36 -52.65
CA ASP A 174 39.84 13.48 -52.02
C ASP A 174 38.34 13.17 -51.85
N GLY A 175 37.74 12.50 -52.83
CA GLY A 175 36.35 12.05 -52.77
C GLY A 175 36.12 11.08 -51.62
N ALA A 176 36.92 10.01 -51.55
CA ALA A 176 36.82 9.01 -50.48
C ALA A 176 37.01 9.60 -49.07
N MET A 177 37.95 10.54 -48.90
CA MET A 177 38.17 11.22 -47.61
C MET A 177 36.98 12.09 -47.20
N THR A 178 36.40 12.84 -48.15
CA THR A 178 35.25 13.72 -47.88
C THR A 178 34.01 12.91 -47.53
N ASP A 179 33.78 11.79 -48.22
CA ASP A 179 32.66 10.89 -47.94
C ASP A 179 32.81 10.18 -46.59
N SER A 180 34.03 9.77 -46.22
CA SER A 180 34.31 9.20 -44.89
C SER A 180 34.02 10.19 -43.77
N ILE A 181 34.49 11.44 -43.88
CA ILE A 181 34.24 12.48 -42.86
C ILE A 181 32.73 12.74 -42.73
N ARG A 182 32.00 12.78 -43.84
CA ARG A 182 30.54 12.97 -43.82
C ARG A 182 29.84 11.80 -43.12
N ALA A 183 30.25 10.57 -43.41
CA ALA A 183 29.69 9.38 -42.78
C ALA A 183 29.96 9.34 -41.27
N ASP A 184 31.17 9.70 -40.84
CA ASP A 184 31.53 9.76 -39.41
C ASP A 184 30.75 10.86 -38.68
N LEU A 185 30.60 12.05 -39.28
CA LEU A 185 29.76 13.12 -38.74
C LEU A 185 28.30 12.69 -38.57
N HIS A 186 27.74 12.01 -39.58
CA HIS A 186 26.37 11.50 -39.49
C HIS A 186 26.22 10.46 -38.38
N ARG A 187 27.19 9.55 -38.22
CA ARG A 187 27.20 8.57 -37.13
C ARG A 187 27.26 9.25 -35.75
N VAL A 188 28.08 10.29 -35.59
CA VAL A 188 28.17 11.05 -34.33
C VAL A 188 26.82 11.69 -33.99
N VAL A 189 26.18 12.37 -34.96
CA VAL A 189 24.86 13.00 -34.75
C VAL A 189 23.81 11.97 -34.35
N THR A 190 23.71 10.85 -35.08
CA THR A 190 22.73 9.79 -34.75
C THR A 190 23.01 9.15 -33.39
N THR A 191 24.28 9.05 -32.98
CA THR A 191 24.63 8.51 -31.66
C THR A 191 24.19 9.45 -30.55
N VAL A 192 24.37 10.76 -30.73
CA VAL A 192 23.91 11.78 -29.76
C VAL A 192 22.39 11.77 -29.63
N GLU A 193 21.65 11.66 -30.75
CA GLU A 193 20.18 11.54 -30.72
C GLU A 193 19.71 10.31 -29.93
N LYS A 194 20.35 9.16 -30.15
CA LYS A 194 20.04 7.93 -29.40
C LYS A 194 20.34 8.06 -27.90
N VAL A 195 21.44 8.73 -27.54
CA VAL A 195 21.77 8.99 -26.14
C VAL A 195 20.74 9.94 -25.51
N LYS A 196 20.26 10.96 -26.23
CA LYS A 196 19.17 11.85 -25.77
C LYS A 196 17.88 11.07 -25.49
N GLU A 197 17.44 10.23 -26.43
CA GLU A 197 16.23 9.40 -26.24
C GLU A 197 16.37 8.47 -25.04
N ALA A 198 17.54 7.84 -24.87
CA ALA A 198 17.83 6.98 -23.72
C ALA A 198 17.80 7.77 -22.40
N CYS A 199 18.42 8.96 -22.32
CA CYS A 199 18.39 9.81 -21.14
C CYS A 199 16.97 10.22 -20.75
N ASN A 200 16.12 10.58 -21.72
CA ASN A 200 14.71 10.90 -21.47
C ASN A 200 13.94 9.68 -20.92
N SER A 201 14.12 8.51 -21.53
CA SER A 201 13.47 7.28 -21.04
C SER A 201 13.94 6.89 -19.64
N ILE A 202 15.20 7.12 -19.29
CA ILE A 202 15.70 6.88 -17.93
C ILE A 202 15.07 7.88 -16.95
N MET A 203 14.95 9.15 -17.32
CA MET A 203 14.30 10.18 -16.49
C MET A 203 12.83 9.84 -16.21
N ASP A 204 12.09 9.35 -17.21
CA ASP A 204 10.72 8.85 -17.02
C ASP A 204 10.69 7.67 -16.04
N GLY A 205 11.64 6.73 -16.17
CA GLY A 205 11.81 5.61 -15.25
C GLY A 205 12.09 6.06 -13.81
N VAL A 206 12.98 7.04 -13.63
CA VAL A 206 13.31 7.63 -12.31
C VAL A 206 12.07 8.21 -11.63
N THR A 207 11.23 8.91 -12.38
CA THR A 207 9.97 9.48 -11.88
C THR A 207 9.04 8.40 -11.30
N VAL A 208 8.93 7.27 -12.00
CA VAL A 208 8.13 6.12 -11.56
C VAL A 208 8.72 5.50 -10.30
N VAL A 209 10.03 5.30 -10.26
CA VAL A 209 10.70 4.72 -9.06
C VAL A 209 10.55 5.65 -7.86
N GLN A 210 10.55 6.97 -8.05
CA GLN A 210 10.36 7.93 -6.97
C GLN A 210 8.93 7.89 -6.41
N GLU A 211 7.94 7.74 -7.28
CA GLU A 211 6.55 7.51 -6.87
C GLU A 211 6.41 6.23 -6.05
N LEU A 212 6.96 5.11 -6.55
CA LEU A 212 6.96 3.83 -5.84
C LEU A 212 7.68 3.90 -4.49
N ALA A 213 8.82 4.60 -4.41
CA ALA A 213 9.56 4.78 -3.16
C ALA A 213 8.75 5.57 -2.12
N SER A 214 8.05 6.62 -2.56
CA SER A 214 7.16 7.41 -1.69
C SER A 214 5.98 6.59 -1.20
N GLU A 215 5.32 5.85 -2.11
CA GLU A 215 4.16 5.00 -1.80
C GLU A 215 4.54 3.87 -0.84
N ASN A 216 5.67 3.21 -1.10
CA ASN A 216 6.19 2.16 -0.22
C ASN A 216 6.59 2.67 1.17
N THR A 217 7.12 3.90 1.26
CA THR A 217 7.41 4.55 2.55
C THR A 217 6.11 4.78 3.34
N HIS A 218 5.07 5.24 2.66
CA HIS A 218 3.75 5.41 3.25
C HIS A 218 3.17 4.07 3.72
N GLY A 219 3.19 3.04 2.87
CA GLY A 219 2.75 1.68 3.21
C GLY A 219 3.48 1.11 4.43
N ALA A 220 4.80 1.23 4.49
CA ALA A 220 5.59 0.83 5.64
C ALA A 220 5.19 1.56 6.93
N SER A 221 4.89 2.86 6.86
CA SER A 221 4.42 3.63 8.02
C SER A 221 3.07 3.15 8.56
N ILE A 222 2.16 2.71 7.68
CA ILE A 222 0.88 2.10 8.06
C ILE A 222 1.13 0.77 8.77
N VAL A 223 2.06 -0.05 8.26
CA VAL A 223 2.45 -1.32 8.89
C VAL A 223 2.99 -1.09 10.31
N VAL A 224 3.83 -0.08 10.56
CA VAL A 224 4.30 0.26 11.93
C VAL A 224 3.11 0.52 12.86
N ARG A 225 2.14 1.30 12.40
CA ARG A 225 0.95 1.65 13.21
C ARG A 225 0.11 0.42 13.52
N SER A 226 -0.04 -0.48 12.55
CA SER A 226 -0.74 -1.75 12.74
C SER A 226 -0.01 -2.68 13.72
N LEU A 227 1.33 -2.74 13.66
CA LEU A 227 2.15 -3.51 14.60
C LEU A 227 2.01 -2.98 16.03
N HIS A 228 1.98 -1.66 16.22
CA HIS A 228 1.71 -1.07 17.54
C HIS A 228 0.35 -1.49 18.10
N LYS A 229 -0.72 -1.46 17.28
CA LYS A 229 -2.04 -1.95 17.70
C LYS A 229 -2.04 -3.44 18.03
N LEU A 230 -1.30 -4.25 17.27
CA LEU A 230 -1.16 -5.68 17.56
C LEU A 230 -0.43 -5.91 18.88
N GLN A 231 0.61 -5.12 19.18
CA GLN A 231 1.33 -5.18 20.44
C GLN A 231 0.41 -4.85 21.63
N ASP A 232 -0.40 -3.80 21.52
CA ASP A 232 -1.37 -3.43 22.54
C ASP A 232 -2.43 -4.53 22.76
N ASN A 233 -2.95 -5.10 21.66
CA ASN A 233 -3.88 -6.22 21.72
C ASN A 233 -3.26 -7.46 22.37
N ASN A 234 -2.00 -7.76 22.05
CA ASN A 234 -1.30 -8.90 22.63
C ASN A 234 -1.07 -8.73 24.13
N HIS A 235 -0.75 -7.51 24.57
CA HIS A 235 -0.66 -7.19 26.00
C HIS A 235 -2.01 -7.36 26.73
N ASN A 236 -3.11 -6.89 26.12
CA ASN A 236 -4.45 -7.10 26.66
C ASN A 236 -4.82 -8.58 26.74
N LEU A 237 -4.43 -9.37 25.73
CA LEU A 237 -4.64 -10.81 25.72
C LEU A 237 -3.86 -11.47 26.87
N GLN A 238 -2.60 -11.11 27.07
CA GLN A 238 -1.80 -11.62 28.18
C GLN A 238 -2.40 -11.31 29.56
N ASN A 239 -2.87 -10.08 29.76
CA ASN A 239 -3.55 -9.68 31.00
C ASN A 239 -4.83 -10.51 31.21
N THR A 240 -5.61 -10.71 30.14
CA THR A 240 -6.83 -11.51 30.19
C THR A 240 -6.55 -12.98 30.51
N THR A 241 -5.51 -13.56 29.92
CA THR A 241 -5.05 -14.93 30.23
C THR A 241 -4.63 -15.05 31.69
N THR A 242 -3.90 -14.07 32.21
CA THR A 242 -3.47 -14.04 33.62
C THR A 242 -4.67 -14.00 34.56
N SER A 243 -5.62 -13.09 34.34
CA SER A 243 -6.86 -13.02 35.13
C SER A 243 -7.73 -14.27 34.99
N SER A 244 -7.74 -14.92 33.82
CA SER A 244 -8.45 -16.18 33.62
C SER A 244 -7.81 -17.31 34.42
N ASN A 245 -6.47 -17.37 34.48
CA ASN A 245 -5.76 -18.34 35.33
C ASN A 245 -6.11 -18.15 36.82
N GLU A 246 -6.14 -16.91 37.32
CA GLU A 246 -6.59 -16.62 38.69
C GLU A 246 -8.03 -17.12 38.92
N MET A 247 -8.94 -16.88 37.97
CA MET A 247 -10.32 -17.35 38.06
C MET A 247 -10.42 -18.88 38.09
N THR A 248 -9.61 -19.60 37.29
CA THR A 248 -9.59 -21.07 37.33
C THR A 248 -9.08 -21.62 38.66
N SER A 249 -8.14 -20.93 39.31
CA SER A 249 -7.67 -21.26 40.66
C SER A 249 -8.79 -21.07 41.69
N ASP A 250 -9.56 -19.99 41.58
CA ASP A 250 -10.72 -19.74 42.45
C ASP A 250 -11.82 -20.80 42.26
N ILE A 251 -12.11 -21.18 41.01
CA ILE A 251 -13.05 -22.28 40.71
C ILE A 251 -12.57 -23.58 41.36
N HIS A 252 -11.29 -23.91 41.27
CA HIS A 252 -10.74 -25.11 41.89
C HIS A 252 -10.93 -25.11 43.42
N SER A 253 -10.69 -23.96 44.07
CA SER A 253 -10.96 -23.79 45.51
C SER A 253 -12.45 -23.98 45.86
N GLN A 254 -13.34 -23.41 45.05
CA GLN A 254 -14.79 -23.55 45.25
C GLN A 254 -15.28 -24.98 45.07
N VAL A 255 -14.78 -25.71 44.06
CA VAL A 255 -15.10 -27.13 43.85
C VAL A 255 -14.72 -27.94 45.09
N ASN A 256 -13.51 -27.73 45.64
CA ASN A 256 -13.08 -28.40 46.87
C ASN A 256 -13.98 -28.09 48.06
N GLN A 257 -14.43 -26.83 48.19
CA GLN A 257 -15.36 -26.43 49.25
C GLN A 257 -16.73 -27.10 49.10
N VAL A 258 -17.27 -27.18 47.88
CA VAL A 258 -18.54 -27.87 47.62
C VAL A 258 -18.40 -29.38 47.87
N ALA A 259 -17.29 -30.00 47.49
CA ALA A 259 -17.03 -31.41 47.79
C ALA A 259 -17.07 -31.70 49.30
N GLU A 260 -16.59 -30.79 50.14
CA GLU A 260 -16.69 -30.93 51.59
C GLU A 260 -18.13 -30.74 52.10
N LEU A 261 -18.88 -29.79 51.55
CA LEU A 261 -20.31 -29.61 51.85
C LEU A 261 -21.13 -30.85 51.48
N ILE A 262 -20.82 -31.49 50.35
CA ILE A 262 -21.46 -32.76 49.93
C ILE A 262 -21.24 -33.84 50.98
N LYS A 263 -20.02 -34.03 51.49
CA LYS A 263 -19.76 -35.00 52.57
C LYS A 263 -20.57 -34.71 53.83
N GLN A 264 -20.69 -33.44 54.21
CA GLN A 264 -21.49 -33.03 55.36
C GLN A 264 -22.99 -33.30 55.13
N MET A 265 -23.50 -33.04 53.91
CA MET A 265 -24.89 -33.35 53.56
C MET A 265 -25.16 -34.86 53.58
N VAL A 266 -24.24 -35.70 53.08
CA VAL A 266 -24.37 -37.17 53.16
C VAL A 266 -24.46 -37.62 54.61
N ALA A 267 -23.58 -37.11 55.48
CA ALA A 267 -23.61 -37.44 56.90
C ALA A 267 -24.93 -37.01 57.57
N LEU A 268 -25.41 -35.80 57.27
CA LEU A 268 -26.66 -35.28 57.82
C LEU A 268 -27.87 -36.11 57.35
N THR A 269 -27.90 -36.49 56.07
CA THR A 269 -28.95 -37.33 55.48
C THR A 269 -29.01 -38.68 56.18
N ALA A 270 -27.86 -39.32 56.43
CA ALA A 270 -27.78 -40.57 57.19
C ALA A 270 -28.31 -40.42 58.62
N THR A 271 -28.01 -39.31 59.31
CA THR A 271 -28.56 -39.05 60.65
C THR A 271 -30.06 -38.81 60.65
N CYS A 272 -30.61 -38.14 59.63
CA CYS A 272 -32.05 -37.94 59.46
C CYS A 272 -32.77 -39.26 59.24
N GLU A 273 -32.20 -40.17 58.45
CA GLU A 273 -32.75 -41.51 58.22
C GLU A 273 -32.80 -42.32 59.52
N ASP A 274 -31.73 -42.30 60.32
CA ASP A 274 -31.71 -42.98 61.63
C ASP A 274 -32.73 -42.37 62.61
N HIS A 275 -32.85 -41.04 62.67
CA HIS A 275 -33.84 -40.36 63.51
C HIS A 275 -35.28 -40.71 63.09
N ALA A 276 -35.57 -40.78 61.79
CA ALA A 276 -36.87 -41.18 61.28
C ALA A 276 -37.18 -42.64 61.65
N ARG A 277 -36.20 -43.54 61.54
CA ARG A 277 -36.33 -44.95 61.92
C ARG A 277 -36.60 -45.13 63.42
N ILE A 278 -35.85 -44.42 64.28
CA ILE A 278 -36.05 -44.45 65.74
C ILE A 278 -37.44 -43.91 66.08
N SER A 279 -37.81 -42.76 65.51
CA SER A 279 -39.11 -42.14 65.77
C SER A 279 -40.28 -43.01 65.31
N SER A 280 -40.14 -43.74 64.19
CA SER A 280 -41.13 -44.73 63.76
C SER A 280 -41.29 -45.86 64.77
N THR A 281 -40.17 -46.36 65.33
CA THR A 281 -40.18 -47.42 66.35
C THR A 281 -40.85 -46.94 67.65
N ASP A 282 -40.57 -45.70 68.06
CA ASP A 282 -41.18 -45.09 69.24
C ASP A 282 -42.69 -44.89 69.07
N LEU A 283 -43.15 -44.51 67.86
CA LEU A 283 -44.58 -44.41 67.57
C LEU A 283 -45.28 -45.78 67.59
N ASP A 284 -44.67 -46.84 67.06
CA ASP A 284 -45.25 -48.19 67.16
C ASP A 284 -45.41 -48.65 68.62
N SER A 285 -44.42 -48.33 69.46
CA SER A 285 -44.49 -48.56 70.91
C SER A 285 -45.61 -47.75 71.58
N LEU A 286 -45.79 -46.48 71.18
CA LEU A 286 -46.90 -45.64 71.63
C LEU A 286 -48.26 -46.20 71.22
N ILE A 287 -48.43 -46.63 69.96
CA ILE A 287 -49.68 -47.28 69.50
C ILE A 287 -50.00 -48.49 70.38
N THR A 288 -49.01 -49.33 70.65
CA THR A 288 -49.16 -50.52 71.50
C THR A 288 -49.58 -50.14 72.93
N THR A 289 -48.97 -49.11 73.49
CA THR A 289 -49.29 -48.60 74.83
C THR A 289 -50.69 -48.00 74.88
N THR A 290 -51.08 -47.20 73.89
CA THR A 290 -52.41 -46.58 73.78
C THR A 290 -53.51 -47.64 73.64
N ASN A 291 -53.28 -48.70 72.85
CA ASN A 291 -54.21 -49.83 72.78
C ASN A 291 -54.36 -50.55 74.13
N THR A 292 -53.25 -50.76 74.84
CA THR A 292 -53.27 -51.36 76.19
C THR A 292 -54.05 -50.48 77.18
N MET A 293 -53.94 -49.15 77.08
CA MET A 293 -54.74 -48.22 77.89
C MET A 293 -56.23 -48.31 77.54
N ALA A 294 -56.57 -48.45 76.26
CA ALA A 294 -57.95 -48.61 75.81
C ALA A 294 -58.60 -49.87 76.40
N ASP A 295 -57.88 -51.00 76.34
CA ASP A 295 -58.31 -52.28 76.91
C ASP A 295 -58.52 -52.16 78.43
N LEU A 296 -57.57 -51.57 79.15
CA LEU A 296 -57.65 -51.38 80.59
C LEU A 296 -58.82 -50.46 80.98
N SER A 297 -59.05 -49.37 80.24
CA SER A 297 -60.19 -48.47 80.46
C SER A 297 -61.52 -49.18 80.26
N GLY A 298 -61.63 -50.05 79.24
CA GLY A 298 -62.82 -50.88 79.01
C GLY A 298 -63.07 -51.89 80.15
N ASP A 299 -62.03 -52.49 80.71
CA ASP A 299 -62.14 -53.38 81.87
C ASP A 299 -62.61 -52.63 83.15
N ILE A 300 -62.14 -51.39 83.35
CA ILE A 300 -62.59 -50.55 84.46
C ILE A 300 -64.06 -50.15 84.29
N GLU A 301 -64.48 -49.76 83.08
CA GLU A 301 -65.88 -49.45 82.76
C GLU A 301 -66.80 -50.63 83.12
N LYS A 302 -66.43 -51.84 82.70
CA LYS A 302 -67.17 -53.06 83.02
C LYS A 302 -67.24 -53.31 84.53
N THR A 303 -66.13 -53.14 85.23
CA THR A 303 -66.06 -53.32 86.69
C THR A 303 -66.95 -52.31 87.42
N LEU A 304 -67.00 -51.05 86.96
CA LEU A 304 -67.88 -50.02 87.51
C LEU A 304 -69.35 -50.29 87.21
N GLN A 305 -69.67 -50.83 86.04
CA GLN A 305 -71.04 -51.23 85.73
C GLN A 305 -71.53 -52.34 86.67
N ASP A 306 -70.69 -53.35 86.93
CA ASP A 306 -70.96 -54.40 87.91
C ASP A 306 -71.09 -53.83 89.33
N PHE A 307 -70.24 -52.86 89.69
CA PHE A 307 -70.32 -52.13 90.96
C PHE A 307 -71.66 -51.39 91.12
N LYS A 308 -72.10 -50.61 90.11
CA LYS A 308 -73.39 -49.90 90.12
C LYS A 308 -74.57 -50.86 90.30
N ASN A 309 -74.54 -52.01 89.60
CA ASN A 309 -75.56 -53.05 89.73
C ASN A 309 -75.65 -53.61 91.16
N ASN A 310 -74.50 -53.91 91.78
CA ASN A 310 -74.44 -54.38 93.16
C ASN A 310 -74.93 -53.32 94.15
N PHE A 311 -74.57 -52.05 93.96
CA PHE A 311 -75.04 -50.95 94.81
C PHE A 311 -76.55 -50.74 94.74
N ALA A 312 -77.14 -50.81 93.54
CA ALA A 312 -78.58 -50.72 93.37
C ALA A 312 -79.33 -51.83 94.14
N MET A 313 -78.76 -53.05 94.15
CA MET A 313 -79.28 -54.16 94.95
C MET A 313 -79.22 -53.86 96.46
N VAL A 314 -78.06 -53.41 96.98
CA VAL A 314 -77.90 -53.08 98.41
C VAL A 314 -78.82 -51.93 98.84
N LYS A 315 -79.01 -50.92 97.99
CA LYS A 315 -79.93 -49.79 98.22
C LYS A 315 -81.37 -50.25 98.36
N LYS A 316 -81.80 -51.19 97.51
CA LYS A 316 -83.13 -51.82 97.58
C LYS A 316 -83.34 -52.61 98.87
N GLU A 317 -82.35 -53.42 99.26
CA GLU A 317 -82.43 -54.20 100.51
C GLU A 317 -82.45 -53.28 101.74
N THR A 318 -81.65 -52.21 101.76
CA THR A 318 -81.63 -51.22 102.85
C THR A 318 -82.97 -50.49 102.97
N GLY A 319 -83.60 -50.13 101.84
CA GLY A 319 -84.96 -49.58 101.84
C GLY A 319 -86.01 -50.56 102.39
N THR A 320 -85.83 -51.86 102.13
CA THR A 320 -86.68 -52.92 102.69
C THR A 320 -86.49 -53.04 104.21
N ILE A 321 -85.26 -52.93 104.72
CA ILE A 321 -84.97 -52.90 106.17
C ILE A 321 -85.64 -51.69 106.83
N GLU A 322 -85.59 -50.51 106.20
CA GLU A 322 -86.27 -49.32 106.74
C GLU A 322 -87.80 -49.53 106.82
N GLN A 323 -88.41 -50.14 105.81
CA GLN A 323 -89.83 -50.50 105.81
C GLN A 323 -90.18 -51.46 106.94
N ILE A 324 -89.41 -52.55 107.09
CA ILE A 324 -89.57 -53.53 108.18
C ILE A 324 -89.44 -52.83 109.53
N THR A 325 -88.44 -51.96 109.67
CA THR A 325 -88.17 -51.26 110.93
C THR A 325 -89.27 -50.27 111.31
N ASN A 326 -89.83 -49.55 110.33
CA ASN A 326 -90.99 -48.68 110.54
C ASN A 326 -92.22 -49.50 111.00
N GLN A 327 -92.45 -50.67 110.41
CA GLN A 327 -93.51 -51.59 110.83
C GLN A 327 -93.27 -52.11 112.25
N THR A 328 -92.04 -52.55 112.57
CA THR A 328 -91.67 -53.04 113.91
C THR A 328 -91.83 -51.94 114.96
N ASN A 329 -91.46 -50.69 114.65
CA ASN A 329 -91.65 -49.55 115.53
C ASN A 329 -93.15 -49.26 115.80
N LEU A 330 -94.01 -49.37 114.77
CA LEU A 330 -95.47 -49.24 114.93
C LEU A 330 -96.07 -50.38 115.74
N LEU A 331 -95.63 -51.62 115.51
CA LEU A 331 -96.04 -52.79 116.29
C LEU A 331 -95.62 -52.64 117.76
N ALA A 332 -94.38 -52.19 118.01
CA ALA A 332 -93.86 -51.93 119.35
C ALA A 332 -94.61 -50.78 120.04
N LEU A 333 -94.94 -49.71 119.32
CA LEU A 333 -95.77 -48.62 119.85
C LEU A 333 -97.17 -49.12 120.25
N ASN A 334 -97.82 -49.92 119.41
CA ASN A 334 -99.11 -50.53 119.72
C ASN A 334 -99.00 -51.45 120.96
N ALA A 335 -97.91 -52.22 121.07
CA ALA A 335 -97.65 -53.07 122.22
C ALA A 335 -97.39 -52.26 123.50
N SER A 336 -96.62 -51.16 123.45
CA SER A 336 -96.41 -50.26 124.60
C SER A 336 -97.73 -49.61 125.05
N ILE A 337 -98.60 -49.22 124.12
CA ILE A 337 -99.94 -48.69 124.42
C ILE A 337 -100.80 -49.73 125.13
N GLU A 338 -100.85 -50.96 124.62
CA GLU A 338 -101.66 -52.04 125.21
C GLU A 338 -101.10 -52.49 126.58
N ALA A 339 -99.77 -52.49 126.74
CA ALA A 339 -99.12 -52.75 128.01
C ALA A 339 -99.41 -51.67 129.07
N ALA A 340 -99.44 -50.39 128.68
CA ALA A 340 -99.87 -49.30 129.56
C ALA A 340 -101.35 -49.42 129.95
N ARG A 341 -102.19 -49.90 129.03
CA ARG A 341 -103.63 -50.14 129.25
C ARG A 341 -103.92 -51.28 130.23
N ALA A 342 -103.03 -52.28 130.30
CA ALA A 342 -103.12 -53.40 131.24
C ALA A 342 -102.66 -53.08 132.68
N GLY A 343 -102.17 -51.86 132.95
CA GLY A 343 -101.81 -51.42 134.31
C GLY A 343 -100.63 -52.20 134.92
N GLU A 344 -100.73 -52.58 136.21
CA GLU A 344 -99.67 -53.32 136.93
C GLU A 344 -99.30 -54.66 136.27
N ALA A 345 -100.25 -55.37 135.65
CA ALA A 345 -100.00 -56.65 134.97
C ALA A 345 -99.19 -56.51 133.67
N GLY A 346 -99.17 -55.32 133.07
CA GLY A 346 -98.50 -55.03 131.80
C GLY A 346 -97.05 -54.56 131.92
N LYS A 347 -96.53 -54.30 133.13
CA LYS A 347 -95.20 -53.70 133.34
C LYS A 347 -94.06 -54.44 132.64
N GLY A 348 -94.01 -55.76 132.72
CA GLY A 348 -92.97 -56.55 132.04
C GLY A 348 -93.06 -56.48 130.52
N PHE A 349 -94.27 -56.47 129.97
CA PHE A 349 -94.54 -56.31 128.54
C PHE A 349 -94.21 -54.89 128.05
N ALA A 350 -94.49 -53.87 128.84
CA ALA A 350 -94.17 -52.48 128.52
C ALA A 350 -92.65 -52.29 128.36
N VAL A 351 -91.84 -52.89 129.25
CA VAL A 351 -90.38 -52.84 129.15
C VAL A 351 -89.89 -53.49 127.85
N VAL A 352 -90.42 -54.67 127.49
CA VAL A 352 -90.04 -55.34 126.23
C VAL A 352 -90.48 -54.55 125.01
N ALA A 353 -91.69 -54.01 125.00
CA ALA A 353 -92.20 -53.19 123.91
C ALA A 353 -91.37 -51.90 123.72
N ASP A 354 -90.98 -51.22 124.80
CA ASP A 354 -90.11 -50.06 124.74
C ASP A 354 -88.68 -50.40 124.28
N GLN A 355 -88.16 -51.58 124.64
CA GLN A 355 -86.87 -52.08 124.12
C GLN A 355 -86.94 -52.39 122.62
N ILE A 356 -88.02 -53.01 122.13
CA ILE A 356 -88.23 -53.26 120.68
C ILE A 356 -88.40 -51.92 119.94
N ARG A 357 -89.10 -50.95 120.53
CA ARG A 357 -89.25 -49.60 119.96
C ARG A 357 -87.90 -48.89 119.86
N SER A 358 -87.08 -48.98 120.91
CA SER A 358 -85.73 -48.42 120.93
C SER A 358 -84.85 -49.08 119.86
N LEU A 359 -84.84 -50.42 119.78
CA LEU A 359 -84.08 -51.18 118.79
C LEU A 359 -84.53 -50.88 117.35
N SER A 360 -85.83 -50.71 117.13
CA SER A 360 -86.38 -50.31 115.83
C SER A 360 -85.95 -48.87 115.49
N THR A 361 -86.00 -47.95 116.44
CA THR A 361 -85.55 -46.56 116.20
C THR A 361 -84.04 -46.52 115.88
N GLU A 362 -83.23 -47.31 116.58
CA GLU A 362 -81.80 -47.45 116.32
C GLU A 362 -81.52 -48.08 114.95
N THR A 363 -82.22 -49.18 114.60
CA THR A 363 -82.09 -49.85 113.29
C THR A 363 -82.49 -48.91 112.15
N LYS A 364 -83.50 -48.05 112.35
CA LYS A 364 -83.93 -47.04 111.37
C LYS A 364 -82.85 -45.98 111.20
N SER A 365 -82.28 -45.50 112.30
CA SER A 365 -81.15 -44.56 112.28
C SER A 365 -79.95 -45.14 111.52
N SER A 366 -79.55 -46.38 111.82
CA SER A 366 -78.48 -47.07 111.12
C SER A 366 -78.78 -47.30 109.63
N SER A 367 -80.02 -47.68 109.29
CA SER A 367 -80.45 -47.82 107.89
C SER A 367 -80.39 -46.48 107.14
N GLY A 368 -80.74 -45.37 107.80
CA GLY A 368 -80.60 -44.02 107.27
C GLY A 368 -79.14 -43.62 107.03
N GLN A 369 -78.23 -43.98 107.94
CA GLN A 369 -76.79 -43.78 107.75
C GLN A 369 -76.25 -44.62 106.59
N ILE A 370 -76.67 -45.88 106.45
CA ILE A 370 -76.32 -46.74 105.31
C ILE A 370 -76.85 -46.11 104.01
N TRP A 371 -78.08 -45.64 103.99
CA TRP A 371 -78.68 -45.01 102.82
C TRP A 371 -77.90 -43.76 102.36
N GLN A 372 -77.49 -42.90 103.29
CA GLN A 372 -76.62 -41.75 102.99
C GLN A 372 -75.26 -42.19 102.42
N ALA A 373 -74.64 -43.23 103.00
CA ALA A 373 -73.39 -43.77 102.48
C ALA A 373 -73.55 -44.35 101.06
N LEU A 374 -74.66 -45.05 100.78
CA LEU A 374 -74.97 -45.57 99.45
C LEU A 374 -75.20 -44.46 98.43
N GLN A 375 -75.89 -43.37 98.81
CA GLN A 375 -76.06 -42.21 97.93
C GLN A 375 -74.71 -41.56 97.59
N HIS A 376 -73.82 -41.42 98.57
CA HIS A 376 -72.48 -40.89 98.33
C HIS A 376 -71.64 -41.78 97.41
N LEU A 377 -71.78 -43.11 97.54
CA LEU A 377 -71.09 -44.08 96.68
C LEU A 377 -71.66 -44.09 95.25
N GLU A 378 -72.97 -43.89 95.07
CA GLU A 378 -73.61 -43.69 93.78
C GLU A 378 -73.08 -42.43 93.08
N GLU A 379 -73.05 -41.29 93.76
CA GLU A 379 -72.47 -40.04 93.25
C GLU A 379 -70.99 -40.20 92.86
N THR A 380 -70.23 -40.96 93.65
CA THR A 380 -68.81 -41.25 93.38
C THR A 380 -68.65 -42.16 92.17
N SER A 381 -69.50 -43.17 92.02
CA SER A 381 -69.50 -44.07 90.87
C SER A 381 -69.87 -43.37 89.57
N ASP A 382 -70.82 -42.42 89.62
CA ASP A 382 -71.19 -41.62 88.45
C ASP A 382 -70.01 -40.74 88.01
N LYS A 383 -69.32 -40.09 88.96
CA LYS A 383 -68.09 -39.34 88.67
C LYS A 383 -66.99 -40.22 88.06
N MET A 384 -66.80 -41.44 88.56
CA MET A 384 -65.83 -42.39 87.99
C MET A 384 -66.20 -42.80 86.56
N THR A 385 -67.48 -43.00 86.28
CA THR A 385 -67.97 -43.34 84.93
C THR A 385 -67.65 -42.20 83.96
N SER A 386 -68.00 -40.96 84.30
CA SER A 386 -67.69 -39.80 83.46
C SER A 386 -66.19 -39.60 83.25
N ALA A 387 -65.36 -39.84 84.26
CA ALA A 387 -63.91 -39.75 84.12
C ALA A 387 -63.33 -40.81 83.15
N ILE A 388 -63.95 -42.00 83.07
CA ILE A 388 -63.53 -43.05 82.14
C ILE A 388 -63.98 -42.74 80.72
N GLU A 389 -65.20 -42.22 80.54
CA GLU A 389 -65.67 -41.73 79.23
C GLU A 389 -64.71 -40.67 78.67
N GLU A 390 -64.33 -39.68 79.48
CA GLU A 390 -63.33 -38.67 79.11
C GLU A 390 -61.95 -39.30 78.80
N THR A 391 -61.53 -40.29 79.59
CA THR A 391 -60.26 -41.01 79.35
C THR A 391 -60.27 -41.75 78.00
N LEU A 392 -61.38 -42.40 77.64
CA LEU A 392 -61.53 -43.09 76.36
C LEU A 392 -61.52 -42.12 75.17
N GLU A 393 -62.15 -40.94 75.31
CA GLU A 393 -62.09 -39.89 74.29
C GLU A 393 -60.65 -39.39 74.09
N LEU A 394 -59.91 -39.16 75.17
CA LEU A 394 -58.49 -38.77 75.13
C LEU A 394 -57.60 -39.85 74.49
N ILE A 395 -57.88 -41.13 74.76
CA ILE A 395 -57.17 -42.26 74.13
C ILE A 395 -57.42 -42.26 72.62
N HIS A 396 -58.67 -42.07 72.16
CA HIS A 396 -58.98 -42.01 70.74
C HIS A 396 -58.27 -40.83 70.07
N LEU A 397 -58.30 -39.64 70.68
CA LEU A 397 -57.60 -38.47 70.15
C LEU A 397 -56.09 -38.72 70.07
N THR A 398 -55.51 -39.39 71.07
CA THR A 398 -54.09 -39.76 71.09
C THR A 398 -53.75 -40.69 69.94
N LEU A 399 -54.57 -41.71 69.67
CA LEU A 399 -54.38 -42.65 68.56
C LEU A 399 -54.41 -41.94 67.20
N GLU A 400 -55.34 -41.00 67.00
CA GLU A 400 -55.41 -40.19 65.77
C GLU A 400 -54.13 -39.36 65.57
N LYS A 401 -53.65 -38.70 66.63
CA LYS A 401 -52.42 -37.88 66.57
C LYS A 401 -51.17 -38.72 66.32
N VAL A 402 -51.06 -39.88 66.95
CA VAL A 402 -49.96 -40.82 66.75
C VAL A 402 -49.94 -41.35 65.31
N THR A 403 -51.11 -41.67 64.74
CA THR A 403 -51.23 -42.11 63.35
C THR A 403 -50.79 -41.01 62.37
N ALA A 404 -51.23 -39.77 62.60
CA ALA A 404 -50.81 -38.63 61.81
C ALA A 404 -49.28 -38.37 61.90
N ALA A 405 -48.71 -38.49 63.09
CA ALA A 405 -47.26 -38.40 63.29
C ALA A 405 -46.49 -39.49 62.53
N GLY A 406 -47.01 -40.72 62.52
CA GLY A 406 -46.42 -41.84 61.77
C GLY A 406 -46.40 -41.59 60.26
N SER A 407 -47.49 -41.06 59.71
CA SER A 407 -47.53 -40.65 58.30
C SER A 407 -46.49 -39.58 57.98
N ASN A 408 -46.31 -38.59 58.85
CA ASN A 408 -45.31 -37.53 58.65
C ASN A 408 -43.87 -38.07 58.71
N ILE A 409 -43.57 -39.00 59.62
CA ILE A 409 -42.24 -39.64 59.69
C ILE A 409 -41.96 -40.49 58.45
N THR A 410 -42.97 -41.18 57.92
CA THR A 410 -42.83 -41.94 56.67
C THR A 410 -42.51 -41.00 55.50
N GLN A 411 -43.15 -39.83 55.45
CA GLN A 411 -42.84 -38.80 54.46
C GLN A 411 -41.40 -38.26 54.63
N ILE A 412 -40.97 -37.97 55.86
CA ILE A 412 -39.59 -37.53 56.15
C ILE A 412 -38.57 -38.55 55.66
N ALA A 413 -38.80 -39.86 55.88
CA ALA A 413 -37.90 -40.91 55.40
C ALA A 413 -37.82 -40.93 53.86
N SER A 414 -38.97 -40.76 53.18
CA SER A 414 -39.03 -40.64 51.72
C SER A 414 -38.27 -39.42 51.21
N ASP A 415 -38.51 -38.25 51.80
CA ASP A 415 -37.86 -36.99 51.42
C ASP A 415 -36.34 -37.04 51.66
N THR A 416 -35.91 -37.71 52.73
CA THR A 416 -34.50 -37.95 53.04
C THR A 416 -33.82 -38.83 51.99
N THR A 417 -34.53 -39.85 51.49
CA THR A 417 -34.02 -40.71 50.41
C THR A 417 -33.84 -39.91 49.12
N GLN A 418 -34.83 -39.10 48.74
CA GLN A 418 -34.74 -38.23 47.57
C GLN A 418 -33.62 -37.18 47.69
N LEU A 419 -33.40 -36.66 48.91
CA LEU A 419 -32.29 -35.75 49.17
C LEU A 419 -30.94 -36.43 48.92
N GLY A 420 -30.79 -37.69 49.31
CA GLY A 420 -29.62 -38.51 48.99
C GLY A 420 -29.35 -38.61 47.49
N ASP A 421 -30.39 -38.89 46.68
CA ASP A 421 -30.28 -38.95 45.22
C ASP A 421 -29.85 -37.59 44.63
N HIS A 422 -30.41 -36.48 45.12
CA HIS A 422 -30.03 -35.14 44.67
C HIS A 422 -28.57 -34.79 45.03
N ILE A 423 -28.09 -35.19 46.20
CA ILE A 423 -26.68 -35.01 46.59
C ILE A 423 -25.75 -35.74 45.61
N GLN A 424 -26.12 -36.95 45.17
CA GLN A 424 -25.33 -37.70 44.18
C GLN A 424 -25.28 -37.01 42.80
N VAL A 425 -26.38 -36.40 42.37
CA VAL A 425 -26.42 -35.59 41.14
C VAL A 425 -25.49 -34.38 41.25
N ILE A 426 -25.50 -33.69 42.40
CA ILE A 426 -24.63 -32.54 42.66
C ILE A 426 -23.15 -32.98 42.64
N ASP A 427 -22.80 -34.11 43.27
CA ASP A 427 -21.43 -34.66 43.24
C ASP A 427 -20.95 -34.94 41.81
N THR A 428 -21.82 -35.50 40.99
CA THR A 428 -21.49 -35.78 39.57
C THR A 428 -21.26 -34.48 38.80
N ALA A 429 -22.15 -33.49 38.96
CA ALA A 429 -22.00 -32.19 38.30
C ALA A 429 -20.72 -31.46 38.76
N MET A 430 -20.34 -31.56 40.03
CA MET A 430 -19.12 -30.94 40.54
C MET A 430 -17.85 -31.58 39.96
N LYS A 431 -17.85 -32.90 39.73
CA LYS A 431 -16.75 -33.58 39.01
C LYS A 431 -16.63 -33.13 37.55
N GLU A 432 -17.76 -32.88 36.88
CA GLU A 432 -17.75 -32.33 35.52
C GLU A 432 -17.20 -30.90 35.49
N VAL A 433 -17.56 -30.07 36.47
CA VAL A 433 -17.00 -28.72 36.65
C VAL A 433 -15.49 -28.78 36.88
N GLU A 434 -15.02 -29.71 37.74
CA GLU A 434 -13.60 -29.92 37.99
C GLU A 434 -12.85 -30.29 36.70
N SER A 435 -13.35 -31.28 35.95
CA SER A 435 -12.76 -31.71 34.68
C SER A 435 -12.73 -30.57 33.66
N SER A 436 -13.82 -29.79 33.56
CA SER A 436 -13.90 -28.64 32.64
C SER A 436 -12.90 -27.55 33.02
N ASN A 437 -12.69 -27.33 34.32
CA ASN A 437 -11.72 -26.35 34.82
C ASN A 437 -10.28 -26.78 34.51
N VAL A 438 -9.95 -28.08 34.59
CA VAL A 438 -8.64 -28.61 34.17
C VAL A 438 -8.39 -28.33 32.68
N HIS A 439 -9.35 -28.62 31.81
CA HIS A 439 -9.22 -28.30 30.38
C HIS A 439 -9.13 -26.79 30.10
N LEU A 440 -9.80 -25.96 30.91
CA LEU A 440 -9.68 -24.51 30.79
C LEU A 440 -8.25 -24.05 31.11
N VAL A 441 -7.61 -24.61 32.14
CA VAL A 441 -6.20 -24.33 32.47
C VAL A 441 -5.27 -24.73 31.32
N GLU A 442 -5.45 -25.92 30.73
CA GLU A 442 -4.67 -26.37 29.56
C GLU A 442 -4.80 -25.41 28.38
N ASN A 443 -6.03 -24.99 28.06
CA ASN A 443 -6.28 -24.01 26.99
C ASN A 443 -5.64 -22.65 27.28
N LEU A 444 -5.64 -22.20 28.54
CA LEU A 444 -5.00 -20.94 28.93
C LEU A 444 -3.47 -21.00 28.79
N GLU A 445 -2.87 -22.17 29.03
CA GLU A 445 -1.45 -22.41 28.81
C GLU A 445 -1.09 -22.35 27.31
N GLU A 446 -1.92 -22.94 26.45
CA GLU A 446 -1.78 -22.83 24.99
C GLU A 446 -1.93 -21.38 24.51
N VAL A 447 -2.92 -20.63 25.02
CA VAL A 447 -3.07 -19.20 24.70
C VAL A 447 -1.84 -18.41 25.16
N SER A 448 -1.25 -18.75 26.31
CA SER A 448 0.00 -18.11 26.77
C SER A 448 1.16 -18.34 25.80
N HIS A 449 1.29 -19.54 25.24
CA HIS A 449 2.30 -19.83 24.22
C HIS A 449 2.06 -19.02 22.94
N ILE A 450 0.81 -18.93 22.48
CA ILE A 450 0.44 -18.13 21.30
C ILE A 450 0.80 -16.64 21.50
N VAL A 451 0.53 -16.10 22.70
CA VAL A 451 0.89 -14.72 23.04
C VAL A 451 2.39 -14.47 22.98
N ASP A 452 3.21 -15.43 23.43
CA ASP A 452 4.67 -15.33 23.39
C ASP A 452 5.19 -15.35 21.94
N ASP A 453 4.73 -16.32 21.14
CA ASP A 453 5.05 -16.43 19.71
C ASP A 453 4.63 -15.17 18.92
N MET A 454 3.47 -14.61 19.25
CA MET A 454 2.97 -13.38 18.65
C MET A 454 3.84 -12.18 19.03
N THR A 455 4.35 -12.12 20.26
CA THR A 455 5.29 -11.08 20.70
C THR A 455 6.61 -11.16 19.93
N GLY A 456 7.13 -12.38 19.73
CA GLY A 456 8.30 -12.62 18.88
C GLY A 456 8.06 -12.15 17.44
N SER A 457 6.94 -12.57 16.85
CA SER A 457 6.56 -12.22 15.46
C SER A 457 6.37 -10.72 15.25
N ILE A 458 5.80 -10.01 16.22
CA ILE A 458 5.65 -8.55 16.19
C ILE A 458 7.03 -7.88 16.22
N THR A 459 7.94 -8.37 17.06
CA THR A 459 9.31 -7.84 17.17
C THR A 459 10.07 -8.01 15.86
N ASP A 460 10.04 -9.21 15.27
CA ASP A 460 10.66 -9.51 13.99
C ASP A 460 10.07 -8.65 12.85
N SER A 461 8.74 -8.52 12.81
CA SER A 461 8.05 -7.70 11.82
C SER A 461 8.44 -6.23 11.94
N ASN A 462 8.60 -5.72 13.17
CA ASN A 462 9.03 -4.36 13.42
C ASN A 462 10.48 -4.12 12.95
N GLU A 463 11.38 -5.08 13.17
CA GLU A 463 12.75 -5.02 12.66
C GLU A 463 12.78 -5.01 11.13
N ILE A 464 12.03 -5.92 10.48
CA ILE A 464 11.91 -5.98 9.02
C ILE A 464 11.40 -4.65 8.47
N ASN A 465 10.39 -4.06 9.10
CA ASN A 465 9.78 -2.83 8.63
C ASN A 465 10.72 -1.62 8.77
N ASN A 466 11.46 -1.53 9.88
CA ASN A 466 12.53 -0.51 10.03
C ASN A 466 13.61 -0.67 8.95
N ARG A 467 13.98 -1.91 8.61
CA ARG A 467 14.92 -2.18 7.52
C ARG A 467 14.35 -1.79 6.15
N MET A 468 13.06 -2.01 5.90
CA MET A 468 12.40 -1.56 4.67
C MET A 468 12.41 -0.04 4.55
N LEU A 469 12.05 0.70 5.61
CA LEU A 469 12.11 2.17 5.62
C LEU A 469 13.52 2.67 5.28
N SER A 470 14.56 2.08 5.87
CA SER A 470 15.95 2.43 5.54
C SER A 470 16.29 2.16 4.07
N LYS A 471 15.75 1.09 3.46
CA LYS A 471 15.98 0.76 2.04
C LYS A 471 15.22 1.68 1.08
N TYR A 472 14.04 2.16 1.48
CA TYR A 472 13.31 3.16 0.72
C TYR A 472 14.02 4.52 0.75
N ASP A 473 14.58 4.92 1.90
CA ASP A 473 15.40 6.13 2.01
C ASP A 473 16.68 6.04 1.17
N GLU A 474 17.38 4.90 1.20
CA GLU A 474 18.53 4.63 0.33
C GLU A 474 18.15 4.72 -1.17
N SER A 475 16.98 4.19 -1.54
CA SER A 475 16.48 4.27 -2.92
C SER A 475 16.18 5.70 -3.34
N ALA A 476 15.60 6.52 -2.45
CA ALA A 476 15.36 7.93 -2.70
C ALA A 476 16.68 8.72 -2.92
N ASN A 477 17.72 8.39 -2.16
CA ASN A 477 19.05 8.98 -2.36
C ASN A 477 19.68 8.56 -3.70
N ASN A 478 19.62 7.27 -4.05
CA ASN A 478 20.12 6.78 -5.33
C ASN A 478 19.39 7.41 -6.53
N ILE A 479 18.09 7.69 -6.40
CA ILE A 479 17.31 8.41 -7.41
C ILE A 479 17.89 9.81 -7.63
N ASN A 480 18.15 10.57 -6.56
CA ASN A 480 18.74 11.90 -6.66
C ASN A 480 20.11 11.85 -7.36
N ASP A 481 20.93 10.83 -7.07
CA ASP A 481 22.23 10.64 -7.72
C ASP A 481 22.09 10.35 -9.22
N ILE A 482 21.14 9.51 -9.61
CA ILE A 482 20.85 9.22 -11.03
C ILE A 482 20.37 10.50 -11.74
N GLU A 483 19.48 11.29 -11.12
CA GLU A 483 19.04 12.57 -11.67
C GLU A 483 20.23 13.50 -11.93
N ASN A 484 21.13 13.65 -10.94
CA ASN A 484 22.33 14.48 -11.07
C ASN A 484 23.24 14.02 -12.22
N VAL A 485 23.42 12.70 -12.39
CA VAL A 485 24.24 12.14 -13.48
C VAL A 485 23.59 12.37 -14.84
N ILE A 486 22.27 12.20 -14.96
CA ILE A 486 21.54 12.47 -16.20
C ILE A 486 21.61 13.96 -16.53
N GLU A 487 21.43 14.84 -15.54
CA GLU A 487 21.56 16.29 -15.71
C GLU A 487 22.97 16.67 -16.20
N ALA A 488 24.02 16.06 -15.63
CA ALA A 488 25.40 16.27 -16.06
C ALA A 488 25.67 15.77 -17.49
N LEU A 489 25.23 14.55 -17.82
CA LEU A 489 25.39 13.98 -19.18
C LEU A 489 24.66 14.82 -20.23
N MET A 490 23.45 15.25 -19.91
CA MET A 490 22.66 16.14 -20.76
C MET A 490 23.35 17.51 -20.95
N CYS A 491 24.02 18.02 -19.92
CA CYS A 491 24.85 19.22 -20.05
C CYS A 491 26.08 19.00 -20.95
N GLU A 492 26.81 17.90 -20.77
CA GLU A 492 28.05 17.60 -21.53
C GLU A 492 27.82 17.28 -23.00
N LEU A 493 26.69 16.63 -23.35
CA LEU A 493 26.29 16.37 -24.74
C LEU A 493 25.96 17.65 -25.52
N GLY A 494 25.81 18.79 -24.82
CA GLY A 494 25.41 20.08 -25.37
C GLY A 494 26.53 20.88 -26.08
N ILE A 495 27.37 20.27 -26.92
CA ILE A 495 28.12 21.02 -27.94
C ILE A 495 27.35 20.89 -29.26
N GLY A 496 26.21 21.58 -29.38
CA GLY A 496 25.43 21.59 -30.63
C GLY A 496 23.92 21.87 -30.59
N GLY A 497 23.34 22.23 -29.45
CA GLY A 497 21.95 22.67 -29.36
C GLY A 497 20.95 21.63 -28.86
N PHE A 498 21.04 21.29 -27.57
CA PHE A 498 20.10 20.40 -26.90
C PHE A 498 19.76 20.99 -25.52
N MET A 499 18.46 21.01 -25.17
CA MET A 499 17.95 21.49 -23.88
C MET A 499 18.23 22.96 -23.60
N GLY A 500 17.96 23.80 -24.59
CA GLY A 500 17.91 25.25 -24.44
C GLY A 500 16.51 25.77 -24.75
N THR A 501 16.43 27.02 -25.16
CA THR A 501 15.21 27.59 -25.76
C THR A 501 14.72 26.80 -26.98
N GLU A 502 15.55 25.92 -27.54
CA GLU A 502 15.30 25.18 -28.79
C GLU A 502 14.22 24.11 -28.72
N ASP A 503 14.04 23.49 -27.57
CA ASP A 503 12.95 22.54 -27.34
C ASP A 503 11.61 23.27 -27.10
N VAL A 504 11.64 24.59 -26.94
CA VAL A 504 10.47 25.42 -26.66
C VAL A 504 9.73 25.76 -27.97
N GLN A 505 8.48 25.31 -28.09
CA GLN A 505 7.63 25.56 -29.24
C GLN A 505 6.52 26.57 -28.92
N PRO A 506 6.00 27.29 -29.93
CA PRO A 506 4.78 28.09 -29.79
C PRO A 506 3.62 27.28 -29.20
N GLY A 507 2.88 27.88 -28.26
CA GLY A 507 1.75 27.26 -27.57
C GLY A 507 2.11 26.51 -26.27
N MET A 508 3.39 26.33 -25.96
CA MET A 508 3.80 25.75 -24.68
C MET A 508 3.43 26.66 -23.51
N LYS A 509 2.96 26.05 -22.41
CA LYS A 509 2.61 26.77 -21.18
C LYS A 509 3.87 27.13 -20.41
N LEU A 510 3.84 28.30 -19.78
CA LEU A 510 4.91 28.76 -18.91
C LEU A 510 4.35 29.40 -17.66
N SER A 511 5.19 29.47 -16.62
CA SER A 511 4.95 30.20 -15.40
C SER A 511 6.18 31.04 -15.10
N ILE A 512 5.98 32.32 -14.82
CA ILE A 512 7.05 33.22 -14.37
C ILE A 512 6.85 33.51 -12.90
N ASN A 513 7.90 33.36 -12.11
CA ASN A 513 7.94 33.81 -10.72
C ASN A 513 8.74 35.12 -10.63
N LEU A 514 8.06 36.17 -10.17
CA LEU A 514 8.60 37.49 -9.86
C LEU A 514 8.31 37.78 -8.40
N ASN A 515 9.34 37.84 -7.54
CA ASN A 515 9.21 38.19 -6.11
C ASN A 515 8.09 37.40 -5.40
N GLU A 516 8.10 36.08 -5.51
CA GLU A 516 7.13 35.14 -4.92
C GLU A 516 5.70 35.18 -5.50
N HIS A 517 5.47 35.95 -6.57
CA HIS A 517 4.20 35.97 -7.29
C HIS A 517 4.35 35.23 -8.62
N TYR A 518 3.39 34.34 -8.90
CA TYR A 518 3.38 33.48 -10.10
C TYR A 518 2.44 34.04 -11.16
N TYR A 519 2.94 34.10 -12.40
CA TYR A 519 2.22 34.57 -13.57
C TYR A 519 2.23 33.49 -14.65
N ASP A 520 1.06 32.93 -14.95
CA ASP A 520 0.89 31.90 -15.96
C ASP A 520 0.79 32.52 -17.37
N GLY A 521 1.33 31.85 -18.38
CA GLY A 521 1.39 32.34 -19.74
C GLY A 521 1.60 31.29 -20.81
N GLU A 522 1.81 31.76 -22.04
CA GLU A 522 2.09 30.92 -23.21
C GLU A 522 3.25 31.46 -24.04
N ILE A 523 4.02 30.56 -24.65
CA ILE A 523 5.05 30.89 -25.62
C ILE A 523 4.40 31.26 -26.96
N LEU A 524 4.73 32.41 -27.51
CA LEU A 524 4.27 32.86 -28.83
C LEU A 524 5.25 32.47 -29.94
N SER A 525 6.54 32.70 -29.73
CA SER A 525 7.59 32.42 -30.70
C SER A 525 8.97 32.47 -30.05
N ARG A 526 9.95 31.84 -30.70
CA ARG A 526 11.36 31.81 -30.28
C ARG A 526 12.23 32.44 -31.37
N ASP A 527 13.18 33.28 -30.95
CA ASP A 527 14.28 33.77 -31.78
C ASP A 527 15.61 33.60 -31.01
N ASP A 528 16.36 32.56 -31.33
CA ASP A 528 17.55 32.11 -30.58
C ASP A 528 17.33 32.07 -29.05
N ASN A 529 17.91 33.04 -28.31
CA ASN A 529 17.86 33.15 -26.85
C ASN A 529 16.69 34.01 -26.33
N LEU A 530 15.83 34.50 -27.22
CA LEU A 530 14.68 35.34 -26.91
C LEU A 530 13.39 34.53 -27.06
N LEU A 531 12.65 34.41 -25.96
CA LEU A 531 11.32 33.81 -25.93
C LEU A 531 10.28 34.92 -25.89
N HIS A 532 9.45 35.01 -26.92
CA HIS A 532 8.31 35.91 -26.92
C HIS A 532 7.13 35.19 -26.28
N ILE A 533 6.52 35.83 -25.28
CA ILE A 533 5.51 35.21 -24.43
C ILE A 533 4.29 36.10 -24.27
N THR A 534 3.18 35.51 -23.84
CA THR A 534 1.99 36.25 -23.41
C THR A 534 1.61 35.90 -21.97
N LEU A 535 1.25 36.93 -21.20
CA LEU A 535 0.74 36.82 -19.85
C LEU A 535 -0.66 37.45 -19.83
N PRO A 536 -1.74 36.65 -19.65
CA PRO A 536 -3.12 37.16 -19.63
C PRO A 536 -3.38 38.17 -18.51
N GLU A 537 -2.77 37.93 -17.34
CA GLU A 537 -2.75 38.83 -16.19
C GLU A 537 -1.32 39.38 -16.04
N PRO A 538 -0.96 40.48 -16.74
CA PRO A 538 0.41 40.95 -16.78
C PRO A 538 0.84 41.62 -15.46
N PRO A 539 2.09 41.40 -15.00
CA PRO A 539 2.67 42.18 -13.93
C PRO A 539 2.87 43.65 -14.36
N ALA A 540 2.75 44.60 -13.43
CA ALA A 540 3.03 46.01 -13.68
C ALA A 540 4.54 46.28 -13.76
N LEU A 541 5.15 45.96 -14.91
CA LEU A 541 6.58 46.11 -15.17
C LEU A 541 6.86 47.37 -16.01
N THR A 542 7.81 48.19 -15.56
CA THR A 542 8.30 49.39 -16.27
C THR A 542 9.75 49.29 -16.71
N LYS A 543 10.45 48.23 -16.29
CA LYS A 543 11.88 47.99 -16.55
C LYS A 543 12.10 46.48 -16.68
N THR A 544 13.16 46.11 -17.40
CA THR A 544 13.64 44.72 -17.46
C THR A 544 13.91 44.21 -16.04
N THR A 545 13.32 43.07 -15.68
CA THR A 545 13.36 42.53 -14.32
C THR A 545 13.80 41.07 -14.35
N ASP A 546 14.62 40.68 -13.38
CA ASP A 546 15.06 39.29 -13.24
C ASP A 546 13.90 38.43 -12.71
N CYS A 547 13.74 37.24 -13.27
CA CYS A 547 12.65 36.35 -12.96
C CYS A 547 13.05 34.89 -13.18
N LYS A 548 12.35 34.02 -12.45
CA LYS A 548 12.43 32.59 -12.67
C LYS A 548 11.39 32.18 -13.70
N LEU A 549 11.84 31.54 -14.77
CA LEU A 549 10.99 31.07 -15.86
C LEU A 549 10.87 29.56 -15.79
N ASN A 550 9.64 29.06 -15.71
CA ASN A 550 9.32 27.65 -15.86
C ASN A 550 8.54 27.45 -17.15
N VAL A 551 9.02 26.60 -18.06
CA VAL A 551 8.29 26.24 -19.29
C VAL A 551 8.00 24.75 -19.28
N THR A 552 6.75 24.38 -19.57
CA THR A 552 6.34 22.98 -19.69
C THR A 552 6.65 22.49 -21.10
N VAL A 553 7.70 21.68 -21.23
CA VAL A 553 8.16 21.07 -22.48
C VAL A 553 7.81 19.58 -22.43
N GLY A 554 6.67 19.21 -23.01
CA GLY A 554 6.12 17.85 -22.86
C GLY A 554 5.69 17.57 -21.41
N ASN A 555 6.26 16.54 -20.78
CA ASN A 555 5.97 16.17 -19.38
C ASN A 555 6.96 16.75 -18.36
N VAL A 556 7.93 17.56 -18.82
CA VAL A 556 9.04 18.04 -17.99
C VAL A 556 8.98 19.56 -17.87
N ILE A 557 9.31 20.10 -16.69
CA ILE A 557 9.43 21.55 -16.49
C ILE A 557 10.88 21.96 -16.66
N TYR A 558 11.12 22.81 -17.65
CA TYR A 558 12.39 23.49 -17.85
C TYR A 558 12.36 24.75 -17.00
N SER A 559 13.18 24.79 -15.94
CA SER A 559 13.24 25.86 -14.95
C SER A 559 14.54 26.64 -15.10
N TRP A 560 14.45 27.88 -15.57
CA TRP A 560 15.56 28.82 -15.54
C TRP A 560 15.46 29.71 -14.31
N GLU A 561 16.46 29.63 -13.43
CA GLU A 561 16.49 30.41 -12.18
C GLU A 561 16.72 31.91 -12.42
N HIS A 562 17.44 32.27 -13.49
CA HIS A 562 17.81 33.66 -13.80
C HIS A 562 17.51 33.96 -15.27
N THR A 563 16.41 34.67 -15.52
CA THR A 563 15.99 35.12 -16.85
C THR A 563 15.49 36.56 -16.79
N LYS A 564 15.75 37.33 -17.84
CA LYS A 564 15.36 38.75 -17.87
C LYS A 564 14.06 38.91 -18.62
N LEU A 565 13.00 39.31 -17.92
CA LEU A 565 11.71 39.65 -18.51
C LEU A 565 11.68 41.12 -18.91
N ASP A 566 11.45 41.37 -20.20
CA ASP A 566 11.36 42.71 -20.78
C ASP A 566 9.91 43.00 -21.26
N PRO A 567 9.28 44.11 -20.82
CA PRO A 567 7.97 44.51 -21.31
C PRO A 567 8.02 44.92 -22.78
N SER A 568 7.18 44.30 -23.63
CA SER A 568 7.05 44.68 -25.04
C SER A 568 6.13 45.89 -25.22
N ASP A 569 6.21 46.59 -26.36
CA ASP A 569 5.38 47.75 -26.73
C ASP A 569 3.86 47.46 -26.81
N THR A 570 3.44 46.19 -26.70
CA THR A 570 2.03 45.76 -26.78
C THR A 570 1.54 45.17 -25.46
N LYS A 571 0.32 45.55 -25.03
CA LYS A 571 -0.33 45.00 -23.83
C LYS A 571 -0.34 43.47 -23.87
N ASN A 572 0.10 42.84 -22.77
CA ASN A 572 0.12 41.39 -22.50
C ASN A 572 1.19 40.58 -23.25
N LYS A 573 2.13 41.22 -23.95
CA LYS A 573 3.29 40.53 -24.57
C LYS A 573 4.59 40.94 -23.90
N PHE A 574 5.46 39.96 -23.69
CA PHE A 574 6.76 40.16 -23.08
C PHE A 574 7.82 39.37 -23.83
N THR A 575 9.07 39.79 -23.69
CA THR A 575 10.21 39.05 -24.21
C THR A 575 11.07 38.61 -23.04
N VAL A 576 11.34 37.30 -22.95
CA VAL A 576 12.23 36.73 -21.95
C VAL A 576 13.57 36.44 -22.60
N LEU A 577 14.62 37.09 -22.12
CA LEU A 577 15.99 36.78 -22.49
C LEU A 577 16.51 35.65 -21.60
N VAL A 578 16.90 34.55 -22.24
CA VAL A 578 17.40 33.34 -21.59
C VAL A 578 18.90 33.22 -21.88
N GLU A 579 19.73 33.50 -20.89
CA GLU A 579 21.21 33.46 -21.02
C GLU A 579 21.82 32.18 -20.44
N SER A 580 21.00 31.34 -19.80
CA SER A 580 21.42 30.12 -19.09
C SER A 580 20.68 28.89 -19.61
N ARG A 581 21.19 27.70 -19.28
CA ARG A 581 20.47 26.44 -19.52
C ARG A 581 19.42 26.21 -18.43
N PRO A 582 18.27 25.61 -18.76
CA PRO A 582 17.26 25.27 -17.78
C PRO A 582 17.75 24.13 -16.89
N LYS A 583 17.38 24.18 -15.61
CA LYS A 583 17.33 22.99 -14.77
C LYS A 583 16.07 22.21 -15.11
N ILE A 584 16.20 20.90 -15.31
CA ILE A 584 15.01 20.04 -15.33
C ILE A 584 14.52 19.91 -13.90
N VAL A 585 13.32 20.42 -13.64
CA VAL A 585 12.65 20.18 -12.37
C VAL A 585 11.57 19.16 -12.63
N ASN A 586 11.88 17.90 -12.33
CA ASN A 586 10.89 16.83 -12.41
C ASN A 586 10.03 16.80 -11.14
N ARG A 587 9.32 17.90 -10.91
CA ARG A 587 8.08 17.83 -10.13
C ARG A 587 6.98 17.53 -11.11
N ARG A 588 6.09 16.60 -10.73
CA ARG A 588 4.76 16.49 -11.33
C ARG A 588 4.23 17.91 -11.55
N LYS A 589 3.73 18.19 -12.76
CA LYS A 589 3.19 19.50 -13.13
C LYS A 589 2.24 20.04 -12.05
N TYR A 590 1.53 19.15 -11.35
CA TYR A 590 0.71 19.46 -10.17
C TYR A 590 0.91 18.42 -9.05
N PRO A 591 0.80 18.85 -7.78
CA PRO A 591 0.76 17.92 -6.65
C PRO A 591 -0.52 17.08 -6.68
N ARG A 592 -0.52 15.92 -6.03
CA ARG A 592 -1.68 15.04 -5.86
C ARG A 592 -2.17 15.07 -4.42
N VAL A 593 -3.47 14.85 -4.24
CA VAL A 593 -4.08 14.57 -2.93
C VAL A 593 -4.63 13.15 -2.97
N ASP A 594 -4.53 12.45 -1.83
CA ASP A 594 -5.19 11.16 -1.66
C ASP A 594 -6.69 11.38 -1.49
N VAL A 595 -7.46 10.56 -2.19
CA VAL A 595 -8.92 10.59 -2.20
C VAL A 595 -9.39 9.14 -2.03
N SER A 596 -10.58 8.91 -1.48
CA SER A 596 -11.10 7.56 -1.24
C SER A 596 -12.56 7.38 -1.65
N ASN A 597 -13.03 8.22 -2.58
CA ASN A 597 -14.38 8.17 -3.10
C ASN A 597 -14.58 6.91 -3.95
N SER A 598 -15.75 6.28 -3.83
CA SER A 598 -16.15 5.25 -4.79
C SER A 598 -16.38 5.86 -6.17
N CYS A 599 -16.10 5.11 -7.23
CA CYS A 599 -16.25 5.59 -8.60
C CYS A 599 -16.70 4.49 -9.57
N THR A 600 -17.28 4.94 -10.68
CA THR A 600 -17.66 4.09 -11.81
C THR A 600 -16.76 4.42 -12.99
N ILE A 601 -16.00 3.44 -13.46
CA ILE A 601 -15.07 3.56 -14.59
C ILE A 601 -15.72 2.98 -15.83
N THR A 602 -15.78 3.76 -16.90
CA THR A 602 -16.30 3.37 -18.21
C THR A 602 -15.18 3.42 -19.24
N VAL A 603 -15.03 2.35 -20.02
CA VAL A 603 -14.12 2.29 -21.16
C VAL A 603 -14.93 2.51 -22.45
N PRO A 604 -14.88 3.70 -23.08
CA PRO A 604 -15.81 4.07 -24.15
C PRO A 604 -15.71 3.19 -25.40
N ASN A 605 -14.49 2.72 -25.73
CA ASN A 605 -14.25 1.92 -26.94
C ASN A 605 -14.73 0.47 -26.81
N ASP A 606 -14.72 -0.07 -25.59
CA ASP A 606 -15.01 -1.48 -25.32
C ASP A 606 -16.37 -1.69 -24.61
N ASN A 607 -17.09 -0.59 -24.36
CA ASN A 607 -18.39 -0.56 -23.70
C ASN A 607 -18.39 -1.29 -22.35
N LEU A 608 -17.26 -1.22 -21.64
CA LEU A 608 -17.01 -1.92 -20.38
C LEU A 608 -17.20 -0.96 -19.21
N VAL A 609 -17.95 -1.38 -18.19
CA VAL A 609 -18.19 -0.61 -16.96
C VAL A 609 -17.63 -1.40 -15.78
N ILE A 610 -16.78 -0.76 -14.99
CA ILE A 610 -16.03 -1.34 -13.88
C ILE A 610 -16.26 -0.45 -12.64
N HIS A 611 -16.46 -1.07 -11.48
CA HIS A 611 -16.52 -0.34 -10.22
C HIS A 611 -15.15 -0.30 -9.54
N GLY A 612 -14.85 0.81 -8.88
CA GLY A 612 -13.59 1.01 -8.19
C GLY A 612 -13.65 2.13 -7.17
N ASN A 613 -12.50 2.49 -6.62
CA ASN A 613 -12.34 3.65 -5.73
C ASN A 613 -11.29 4.57 -6.31
N LEU A 614 -11.54 5.88 -6.34
CA LEU A 614 -10.51 6.86 -6.62
C LEU A 614 -9.49 6.81 -5.48
N GLU A 615 -8.20 6.83 -5.81
CA GLU A 615 -7.09 6.71 -4.86
C GLU A 615 -6.36 8.04 -4.69
N ASN A 616 -6.07 8.73 -5.80
CA ASN A 616 -5.44 10.04 -5.77
C ASN A 616 -5.83 10.89 -6.98
N LEU A 617 -5.72 12.21 -6.81
CA LEU A 617 -6.15 13.20 -7.80
C LEU A 617 -5.16 14.39 -7.87
N SER A 618 -4.78 14.78 -9.09
CA SER A 618 -4.11 16.05 -9.44
C SER A 618 -4.90 16.78 -10.52
N ALA A 619 -4.50 18.03 -10.80
CA ALA A 619 -5.14 18.83 -11.85
C ALA A 619 -5.06 18.22 -13.26
N ASN A 620 -4.15 17.29 -13.52
CA ASN A 620 -3.93 16.69 -14.84
C ASN A 620 -3.90 15.15 -14.84
N GLY A 621 -4.31 14.52 -13.75
CA GLY A 621 -4.23 13.07 -13.63
C GLY A 621 -4.89 12.55 -12.37
N PHE A 622 -5.21 11.27 -12.36
CA PHE A 622 -5.86 10.60 -11.25
C PHE A 622 -5.47 9.14 -11.23
N ALA A 623 -5.64 8.47 -10.09
CA ALA A 623 -5.52 7.02 -9.99
C ALA A 623 -6.77 6.44 -9.34
N PHE A 624 -7.14 5.22 -9.76
CA PHE A 624 -8.22 4.47 -9.14
C PHE A 624 -7.81 3.02 -8.90
N LEU A 625 -8.42 2.43 -7.88
CA LEU A 625 -8.30 1.05 -7.46
C LEU A 625 -9.46 0.25 -8.04
N THR A 626 -9.18 -0.91 -8.64
CA THR A 626 -10.20 -1.85 -9.13
C THR A 626 -9.76 -3.29 -8.94
N SER A 627 -10.71 -4.23 -8.86
CA SER A 627 -10.43 -5.66 -8.88
C SER A 627 -10.37 -6.25 -10.30
N SER A 628 -10.58 -5.43 -11.34
CA SER A 628 -10.55 -5.86 -12.74
C SER A 628 -9.13 -5.91 -13.29
N GLU A 629 -8.73 -7.08 -13.80
CA GLU A 629 -7.42 -7.28 -14.46
C GLU A 629 -7.28 -6.59 -15.82
N TYR A 630 -8.39 -6.05 -16.35
CA TYR A 630 -8.47 -5.50 -17.70
C TYR A 630 -7.36 -4.48 -18.01
N PHE A 631 -7.00 -3.61 -17.07
CA PHE A 631 -6.03 -2.53 -17.32
C PHE A 631 -4.56 -2.98 -17.33
N THR A 632 -4.27 -4.24 -17.01
CA THR A 632 -2.89 -4.78 -16.97
C THR A 632 -2.20 -4.71 -18.34
N ASP A 633 -2.92 -5.07 -19.40
CA ASP A 633 -2.39 -5.13 -20.78
C ASP A 633 -2.85 -3.96 -21.66
N HIS A 634 -3.64 -3.03 -21.12
CA HIS A 634 -4.38 -2.01 -21.88
C HIS A 634 -3.87 -0.58 -21.61
N LYS A 635 -2.56 -0.37 -21.76
CA LYS A 635 -1.97 0.98 -21.71
C LYS A 635 -2.47 1.86 -22.87
N GLY A 636 -2.76 3.12 -22.58
CA GLY A 636 -3.25 4.11 -23.54
C GLY A 636 -4.76 4.12 -23.76
N VAL A 637 -5.50 3.18 -23.16
CA VAL A 637 -6.96 3.12 -23.29
C VAL A 637 -7.62 4.33 -22.64
N ALA A 638 -8.60 4.90 -23.33
CA ALA A 638 -9.42 6.00 -22.83
C ALA A 638 -10.38 5.48 -21.75
N VAL A 639 -10.46 6.20 -20.64
CA VAL A 639 -11.35 5.93 -19.52
C VAL A 639 -12.13 7.18 -19.15
N SER A 640 -13.36 6.97 -18.73
CA SER A 640 -14.25 7.97 -18.17
C SER A 640 -14.64 7.51 -16.77
N VAL A 641 -14.36 8.33 -15.76
CA VAL A 641 -14.56 7.99 -14.35
C VAL A 641 -15.57 8.96 -13.74
N GLU A 642 -16.66 8.41 -13.22
CA GLU A 642 -17.66 9.15 -12.45
C GLU A 642 -17.44 8.90 -10.95
N ILE A 643 -17.11 9.95 -10.21
CA ILE A 643 -16.79 9.92 -8.79
C ILE A 643 -18.09 10.15 -7.98
N ASN A 644 -18.38 9.23 -7.07
CA ASN A 644 -19.53 9.33 -6.18
C ASN A 644 -19.19 10.23 -4.98
N ASP A 645 -20.14 11.08 -4.57
CA ASP A 645 -20.02 11.97 -3.39
C ASP A 645 -18.77 12.86 -3.40
N PHE A 646 -18.40 13.40 -4.56
CA PHE A 646 -17.21 14.24 -4.70
C PHE A 646 -17.46 15.67 -4.21
N ALA A 647 -16.45 16.26 -3.54
CA ALA A 647 -16.51 17.61 -2.98
C ALA A 647 -16.73 18.72 -4.03
N LEU A 648 -16.43 18.44 -5.30
CA LEU A 648 -16.76 19.29 -6.45
C LEU A 648 -17.82 18.61 -7.33
N PRO A 649 -19.14 18.79 -7.07
CA PRO A 649 -20.19 18.07 -7.78
C PRO A 649 -20.25 18.32 -9.29
N LYS A 650 -19.70 19.45 -9.76
CA LYS A 650 -19.62 19.79 -11.19
C LYS A 650 -18.38 19.24 -11.90
N HIS A 651 -17.43 18.70 -11.14
CA HIS A 651 -16.15 18.15 -11.62
C HIS A 651 -15.98 16.69 -11.15
N ASN A 652 -17.09 16.00 -10.90
CA ASN A 652 -17.09 14.60 -10.49
C ASN A 652 -16.91 13.63 -11.67
N HIS A 653 -16.87 14.13 -12.90
CA HIS A 653 -16.62 13.37 -14.10
C HIS A 653 -15.21 13.65 -14.62
N LEU A 654 -14.36 12.62 -14.69
CA LEU A 654 -12.99 12.70 -15.15
C LEU A 654 -12.83 11.88 -16.44
N GLU A 655 -12.20 12.47 -17.44
CA GLU A 655 -11.75 11.75 -18.63
C GLU A 655 -10.22 11.62 -18.59
N GLY A 656 -9.70 10.48 -19.01
CA GLY A 656 -8.25 10.28 -19.08
C GLY A 656 -7.84 9.07 -19.91
N HIS A 657 -6.54 8.89 -20.06
CA HIS A 657 -5.93 7.71 -20.67
C HIS A 657 -5.07 6.98 -19.66
N VAL A 658 -5.13 5.64 -19.67
CA VAL A 658 -4.35 4.79 -18.78
C VAL A 658 -2.87 4.91 -19.13
N ILE A 659 -2.04 5.32 -18.16
CA ILE A 659 -0.58 5.44 -18.33
C ILE A 659 0.16 4.32 -17.60
N ARG A 660 -0.39 3.83 -16.49
CA ARG A 660 0.19 2.74 -15.70
C ARG A 660 -0.89 1.91 -15.02
N CYS A 661 -0.61 0.63 -14.84
CA CYS A 661 -1.38 -0.28 -14.01
C CYS A 661 -0.39 -1.09 -13.17
N SER A 662 -0.54 -1.09 -11.86
CA SER A 662 0.18 -1.99 -10.94
C SER A 662 -0.81 -2.94 -10.29
N ASN A 663 -0.35 -4.16 -9.98
CA ASN A 663 -1.14 -5.19 -9.31
C ASN A 663 -0.58 -5.38 -7.91
N ASP A 664 -1.46 -5.28 -6.92
CA ASP A 664 -1.20 -5.59 -5.52
C ASP A 664 -2.21 -6.66 -5.06
N ASP A 665 -1.81 -7.92 -5.15
CA ASP A 665 -2.58 -9.09 -4.69
C ASP A 665 -4.06 -9.13 -5.14
N GLY A 666 -4.31 -8.78 -6.41
CA GLY A 666 -5.66 -8.80 -7.00
C GLY A 666 -6.40 -7.45 -6.92
N VAL A 667 -5.76 -6.42 -6.36
CA VAL A 667 -6.18 -5.03 -6.46
C VAL A 667 -5.28 -4.31 -7.45
N TYR A 668 -5.88 -3.75 -8.49
CA TYR A 668 -5.19 -3.05 -9.56
C TYR A 668 -5.26 -1.54 -9.34
N ILE A 669 -4.09 -0.92 -9.23
CA ILE A 669 -3.93 0.54 -9.15
C ILE A 669 -3.70 1.07 -10.56
N VAL A 670 -4.67 1.81 -11.09
CA VAL A 670 -4.66 2.30 -12.46
C VAL A 670 -4.45 3.81 -12.46
N GLY A 671 -3.26 4.23 -12.89
CA GLY A 671 -2.92 5.65 -13.07
C GLY A 671 -3.34 6.15 -14.44
N CYS A 672 -4.04 7.27 -14.48
CA CYS A 672 -4.59 7.90 -15.67
C CYS A 672 -4.12 9.35 -15.83
N GLN A 673 -3.93 9.78 -17.08
CA GLN A 673 -3.59 11.14 -17.46
C GLN A 673 -4.80 11.83 -18.11
N MET A 674 -5.17 13.02 -17.64
CA MET A 674 -6.26 13.80 -18.20
C MET A 674 -5.85 14.49 -19.50
N PRO A 675 -6.79 14.74 -20.44
CA PRO A 675 -6.48 15.38 -21.73
C PRO A 675 -6.10 16.86 -21.61
N ALA A 676 -6.52 17.54 -20.54
CA ALA A 676 -6.16 18.92 -20.22
C ALA A 676 -6.11 19.10 -18.70
N ASP A 677 -5.47 20.19 -18.26
CA ASP A 677 -5.46 20.55 -16.83
C ASP A 677 -6.84 21.09 -16.41
N ASP A 678 -7.43 20.54 -15.34
CA ASP A 678 -8.65 21.06 -14.72
C ASP A 678 -8.29 22.08 -13.62
N PHE A 679 -8.69 23.33 -13.85
CA PHE A 679 -8.44 24.44 -12.94
C PHE A 679 -9.10 24.27 -11.56
N PHE A 680 -10.32 23.73 -11.51
CA PHE A 680 -11.08 23.63 -10.26
C PHE A 680 -10.54 22.49 -9.40
N ILE A 681 -10.17 21.37 -10.02
CA ILE A 681 -9.46 20.28 -9.34
C ILE A 681 -8.10 20.78 -8.82
N ARG A 682 -7.39 21.62 -9.59
CA ARG A 682 -6.11 22.22 -9.15
C ARG A 682 -6.26 23.00 -7.85
N GLU A 683 -7.26 23.87 -7.76
CA GLU A 683 -7.47 24.68 -6.55
C GLU A 683 -7.94 23.82 -5.37
N TYR A 684 -8.81 22.83 -5.61
CA TYR A 684 -9.22 21.86 -4.58
C TYR A 684 -8.02 21.09 -3.98
N VAL A 685 -7.13 20.58 -4.83
CA VAL A 685 -5.93 19.85 -4.38
C VAL A 685 -5.01 20.76 -3.57
N LYS A 686 -4.83 22.03 -3.98
CA LYS A 686 -4.02 23.01 -3.23
C LYS A 686 -4.60 23.28 -1.84
N GLU A 687 -5.91 23.48 -1.73
CA GLU A 687 -6.57 23.72 -0.43
C GLU A 687 -6.42 22.51 0.50
N ARG A 688 -6.67 21.30 -0.01
CA ARG A 688 -6.55 20.06 0.78
C ARG A 688 -5.14 19.81 1.30
N LEU A 689 -4.12 20.04 0.47
CA LEU A 689 -2.72 19.89 0.89
C LEU A 689 -2.32 20.93 1.94
N LYS A 690 -2.96 22.10 1.96
CA LYS A 690 -2.76 23.11 2.99
C LYS A 690 -3.38 22.66 4.32
N GLU A 691 -4.61 22.13 4.29
CA GLU A 691 -5.30 21.58 5.47
C GLU A 691 -4.50 20.43 6.12
N MET A 692 -3.96 19.50 5.31
CA MET A 692 -3.17 18.37 5.82
C MET A 692 -1.91 18.83 6.56
N LYS A 693 -1.20 19.84 6.04
CA LYS A 693 0.00 20.41 6.69
C LYS A 693 -0.29 21.17 7.98
N GLU A 694 -1.46 21.79 8.08
CA GLU A 694 -1.90 22.44 9.32
C GLU A 694 -2.25 21.41 10.41
N THR A 695 -2.68 20.21 10.00
CA THR A 695 -3.07 19.11 10.90
C THR A 695 -1.86 18.28 11.39
N GLU A 696 -0.80 18.14 10.59
CA GLU A 696 0.45 17.44 11.00
C GLU A 696 1.33 18.25 11.96
N ASN A 697 1.15 19.58 12.02
CA ASN A 697 1.89 20.49 12.91
C ASN A 697 1.15 20.79 14.23
N ALA A 698 -0.04 20.21 14.44
CA ALA A 698 -0.84 20.30 15.66
C ALA A 698 -0.77 18.98 16.42
#